data_AF-A0A1V6Y0R4-F1
#
_entry.id   AF-A0A1V6Y0R4-F1
#
_cell.length_a   1.000
_cell.length_b   1.000
_cell.length_c   1.000
_cell.angle_alpha   90.00
_cell.angle_beta   90.00
_cell.angle_gamma   90.00
#
_symmetry.space_group_name_H-M   'P 1'
#
loop_
_entity.id
_entity.type
_entity.pdbx_description
1 polymer ?
#
loop_
_entity_poly.entity_id
_entity_poly.type
_entity_poly.pdbx_seq_one_letter_code
_entity_poly.pdbx_strand_id
1 'polypeptide(L)'
;MTASNRSATNGHGQAIIDPRVATTPSAPERLAHLQKEIESHSQDYTNGNADARLKLLETARSLVQAMETPQETMLRYCWAQPTAFAGIETCIDLGIFFILAQTDKPKTVAGLAATTGAEPELLGRIMKHLATMGVFVETGMDEYGRNGLTTTLAIKRYNDAWPCINGCTLPAINALPAWLKKNNYRSPTEGTDCPFTLGFKTNYHFFEFLNGKNPDYPELGAQFNSLMSAYHQGRPSWMDGNFYPVKTLIEGAKTGEDDVFIVDVGGNKGHDLEEFISKWPNTPGRLILQDQPHVLKDIKSLNPAIKPMVHDFYREQPIQGARVYFLHSVLHDWNDETCRKILSQLVAAMTPGYSKLLINENVVPNTGAHWQATSLDLIMMVDLAAKERTEQQWHQVIEPVGLKIIKIWTPLDSAETKNFKYTTPVLAVQEGKLRGTALLASKVYHYLATPQEMKTHVLNILALREKEGILDRPLIIWEPAPLSCKPENLEACLETAALVDVFSPNHLELAAFFGQSPTPDRSEIARLGSKFLASGVGPEGKGAVVIRAGENGCFVQSCTTSRWLPPFYKADIGEEQPAKVVDPTGAGNAFLGGYAIGYLQRKGDILEAACYGSVAASFALEQVGMPERSNEGGEELWNGESVVRRLQEYRARQELLQ
;
A
#
# COMPACT_ATOMS: atom_id res chain seq x y z
N MET A 1 -9.87 -49.01 41.26
CA MET A 1 -10.77 -48.53 40.18
C MET A 1 -10.02 -47.45 39.43
N THR A 2 -9.49 -47.81 38.28
CA THR A 2 -8.59 -47.03 37.43
C THR A 2 -9.40 -46.11 36.52
N ALA A 3 -9.19 -44.80 36.62
CA ALA A 3 -9.74 -43.81 35.70
C ALA A 3 -8.80 -43.67 34.49
N SER A 4 -9.32 -43.98 33.31
CA SER A 4 -8.61 -43.97 32.04
C SER A 4 -8.31 -42.54 31.58
N ASN A 5 -7.03 -42.22 31.41
CA ASN A 5 -6.57 -41.10 30.59
C ASN A 5 -6.98 -41.34 29.13
N ARG A 6 -7.95 -40.57 28.61
CA ARG A 6 -8.21 -40.49 27.17
C ARG A 6 -7.25 -39.47 26.58
N SER A 7 -6.16 -39.94 25.96
CA SER A 7 -5.42 -39.12 25.01
C SER A 7 -6.26 -39.02 23.74
N ALA A 8 -6.58 -37.79 23.33
CA ALA A 8 -7.19 -37.53 22.05
C ALA A 8 -6.06 -37.54 21.00
N THR A 9 -5.79 -38.71 20.42
CA THR A 9 -4.97 -38.83 19.22
C THR A 9 -5.80 -38.34 18.03
N ASN A 10 -5.62 -37.09 17.62
CA ASN A 10 -6.15 -36.59 16.35
C ASN A 10 -5.42 -37.30 15.19
N GLY A 11 -6.19 -38.05 14.39
CA GLY A 11 -5.73 -38.87 13.28
C GLY A 11 -5.38 -38.07 12.02
N HIS A 12 -4.37 -37.20 12.10
CA HIS A 12 -3.63 -36.73 10.93
C HIS A 12 -2.29 -37.45 10.93
N GLY A 13 -1.95 -38.11 9.82
CA GLY A 13 -0.68 -38.84 9.69
C GLY A 13 0.47 -37.97 10.17
N GLN A 14 1.23 -38.44 11.17
CA GLN A 14 2.39 -37.71 11.67
C GLN A 14 3.37 -37.57 10.50
N ALA A 15 3.50 -36.36 9.97
CA ALA A 15 4.61 -36.03 9.10
C ALA A 15 5.90 -36.40 9.85
N ILE A 16 6.79 -37.15 9.21
CA ILE A 16 8.12 -37.42 9.77
C ILE A 16 8.89 -36.11 9.67
N ILE A 17 8.94 -35.35 10.76
CA ILE A 17 9.69 -34.10 10.85
C ILE A 17 11.13 -34.45 11.26
N ASP A 18 12.11 -34.06 10.45
CA ASP A 18 13.52 -34.20 10.80
C ASP A 18 13.88 -33.25 11.96
N PRO A 19 14.29 -33.77 13.13
CA PRO A 19 14.60 -32.94 14.29
C PRO A 19 15.76 -31.96 14.06
N ARG A 20 16.63 -32.21 13.07
CA ARG A 20 17.74 -31.32 12.72
C ARG A 20 17.27 -29.95 12.26
N VAL A 21 16.04 -29.85 11.73
CA VAL A 21 15.43 -28.59 11.30
C VAL A 21 15.45 -27.54 12.42
N ALA A 22 15.32 -27.96 13.70
CA ALA A 22 15.30 -27.05 14.84
C ALA A 22 16.60 -26.26 15.04
N THR A 23 17.74 -26.82 14.60
CA THR A 23 19.09 -26.28 14.82
C THR A 23 19.79 -25.86 13.53
N THR A 24 19.08 -25.86 12.40
CA THR A 24 19.59 -25.37 11.11
C THR A 24 18.92 -24.05 10.75
N PRO A 25 19.63 -23.13 10.05
CA PRO A 25 19.02 -21.90 9.54
C PRO A 25 17.73 -22.17 8.77
N SER A 26 16.74 -21.29 8.92
CA SER A 26 15.39 -21.52 8.39
C SER A 26 15.30 -21.43 6.86
N ALA A 27 16.15 -20.62 6.21
CA ALA A 27 16.17 -20.46 4.75
C ALA A 27 17.55 -20.04 4.20
N PRO A 28 18.61 -20.85 4.42
CA PRO A 28 19.99 -20.49 4.06
C PRO A 28 20.19 -20.26 2.55
N GLU A 29 19.36 -20.85 1.70
CA GLU A 29 19.37 -20.65 0.25
C GLU A 29 19.02 -19.21 -0.17
N ARG A 30 18.32 -18.46 0.68
CA ARG A 30 17.93 -17.06 0.40
C ARG A 30 19.01 -16.04 0.74
N LEU A 31 20.07 -16.42 1.47
CA LEU A 31 21.05 -15.47 2.01
C LEU A 31 21.74 -14.65 0.92
N ALA A 32 22.18 -15.29 -0.16
CA ALA A 32 22.90 -14.62 -1.24
C ALA A 32 22.02 -13.58 -1.96
N HIS A 33 20.72 -13.86 -2.10
CA HIS A 33 19.76 -12.93 -2.69
C HIS A 33 19.50 -11.74 -1.76
N LEU A 34 19.18 -12.02 -0.50
CA LEU A 34 18.87 -11.00 0.51
C LEU A 34 20.06 -10.07 0.77
N GLN A 35 21.30 -10.57 0.72
CA GLN A 35 22.50 -9.74 0.82
C GLN A 35 22.64 -8.75 -0.34
N LYS A 36 22.36 -9.18 -1.57
CA LYS A 36 22.37 -8.28 -2.75
C LYS A 36 21.28 -7.21 -2.66
N GLU A 37 20.08 -7.59 -2.20
CA GLU A 37 18.98 -6.63 -1.98
C GLU A 37 19.33 -5.61 -0.88
N ILE A 38 19.97 -6.05 0.22
CA ILE A 38 20.48 -5.14 1.25
C ILE A 38 21.48 -4.15 0.66
N GLU A 39 22.43 -4.61 -0.15
CA GLU A 39 23.41 -3.74 -0.77
C GLU A 39 22.75 -2.72 -1.72
N SER A 40 21.81 -3.18 -2.56
CA SER A 40 21.04 -2.31 -3.46
C SER A 40 20.22 -1.27 -2.69
N HIS A 41 19.42 -1.68 -1.71
CA HIS A 41 18.60 -0.75 -0.93
C HIS A 41 19.43 0.19 -0.06
N SER A 42 20.59 -0.28 0.42
CA SER A 42 21.55 0.57 1.12
C SER A 42 22.11 1.65 0.20
N GLN A 43 22.48 1.30 -1.03
CA GLN A 43 22.95 2.26 -2.03
C GLN A 43 21.86 3.30 -2.34
N ASP A 44 20.63 2.86 -2.61
CA ASP A 44 19.48 3.74 -2.85
C ASP A 44 19.26 4.72 -1.70
N TYR A 45 19.30 4.23 -0.46
CA TYR A 45 19.16 5.05 0.73
C TYR A 45 20.29 6.08 0.86
N THR A 46 21.55 5.65 0.68
CA THR A 46 22.69 6.58 0.72
C THR A 46 22.70 7.60 -0.42
N ASN A 47 22.05 7.27 -1.54
CA ASN A 47 21.87 8.16 -2.69
C ASN A 47 20.68 9.14 -2.52
N GLY A 48 20.03 9.16 -1.35
CA GLY A 48 18.99 10.13 -0.99
C GLY A 48 17.55 9.64 -1.12
N ASN A 49 17.32 8.36 -1.48
CA ASN A 49 15.97 7.79 -1.49
C ASN A 49 15.54 7.43 -0.05
N ALA A 50 14.79 8.31 0.61
CA ALA A 50 14.32 8.10 1.98
C ALA A 50 13.44 6.84 2.14
N ASP A 51 12.68 6.46 1.10
CA ASP A 51 11.79 5.29 1.12
C ASP A 51 12.56 3.97 1.07
N ALA A 52 13.77 3.97 0.51
CA ALA A 52 14.64 2.79 0.47
C ALA A 52 15.00 2.29 1.89
N ARG A 53 14.96 3.17 2.90
CA ARG A 53 15.18 2.79 4.30
C ARG A 53 14.21 1.72 4.80
N LEU A 54 12.93 1.82 4.43
CA LEU A 54 11.90 0.86 4.86
C LEU A 54 12.11 -0.51 4.21
N LYS A 55 12.41 -0.52 2.90
CA LYS A 55 12.77 -1.73 2.16
C LYS A 55 14.02 -2.39 2.73
N LEU A 56 15.07 -1.61 2.99
CA LEU A 56 16.30 -2.08 3.62
C LEU A 56 16.03 -2.76 4.97
N LEU A 57 15.19 -2.16 5.82
CA LEU A 57 14.82 -2.73 7.12
C LEU A 57 14.04 -4.04 6.98
N GLU A 58 13.13 -4.13 6.01
CA GLU A 58 12.36 -5.34 5.74
C GLU A 58 13.24 -6.48 5.20
N THR A 59 14.16 -6.17 4.30
CA THR A 59 15.14 -7.15 3.79
C THR A 59 16.08 -7.61 4.89
N ALA A 60 16.55 -6.70 5.77
CA ALA A 60 17.37 -7.07 6.92
C ALA A 60 16.63 -8.01 7.88
N ARG A 61 15.34 -7.77 8.16
CA ARG A 61 14.50 -8.70 8.94
C ARG A 61 14.37 -10.06 8.25
N SER A 62 14.16 -10.06 6.94
CA SER A 62 14.07 -11.30 6.15
C SER A 62 15.39 -12.09 6.18
N LEU A 63 16.53 -11.39 6.18
CA LEU A 63 17.85 -12.01 6.35
C LEU A 63 17.99 -12.64 7.73
N VAL A 64 17.62 -11.92 8.79
CA VAL A 64 17.63 -12.46 10.17
C VAL A 64 16.74 -13.70 10.26
N GLN A 65 15.52 -13.66 9.72
CA GLN A 65 14.60 -14.81 9.72
C GLN A 65 15.15 -16.00 8.93
N ALA A 66 15.85 -15.76 7.83
CA ALA A 66 16.48 -16.82 7.04
C ALA A 66 17.65 -17.48 7.78
N MET A 67 18.39 -16.70 8.59
CA MET A 67 19.55 -17.16 9.36
C MET A 67 19.19 -17.80 10.70
N GLU A 68 18.23 -17.22 11.43
CA GLU A 68 17.78 -17.74 12.73
C GLU A 68 17.30 -19.19 12.57
N THR A 69 17.79 -20.04 13.45
CA THR A 69 17.25 -21.39 13.59
C THR A 69 15.84 -21.32 14.21
N PRO A 70 14.97 -22.31 13.99
CA PRO A 70 13.68 -22.37 14.65
C PRO A 70 13.78 -22.37 16.19
N GLN A 71 14.82 -23.00 16.76
CA GLN A 71 15.06 -22.97 18.20
C GLN A 71 15.37 -21.56 18.70
N GLU A 72 16.26 -20.83 18.03
CA GLU A 72 16.58 -19.44 18.40
C GLU A 72 15.36 -18.53 18.26
N THR A 73 14.58 -18.71 17.18
CA THR A 73 13.32 -17.99 16.98
C THR A 73 12.37 -18.22 18.16
N MET A 74 12.20 -19.48 18.58
CA MET A 74 11.36 -19.84 19.73
C MET A 74 11.86 -19.15 21.01
N LEU A 75 13.17 -19.21 21.30
CA LEU A 75 13.75 -18.58 22.50
C LEU A 75 13.61 -17.06 22.47
N ARG A 76 13.74 -16.43 21.29
CA ARG A 76 13.53 -14.99 21.13
C ARG A 76 12.11 -14.57 21.50
N TYR A 77 11.09 -15.30 21.04
CA TYR A 77 9.70 -15.01 21.36
C TYR A 77 9.31 -15.39 22.79
N CYS A 78 9.78 -16.54 23.29
CA CYS A 78 9.33 -17.06 24.59
C CYS A 78 10.09 -16.45 25.77
N TRP A 79 11.36 -16.10 25.58
CA TRP A 79 12.22 -15.59 26.67
C TRP A 79 12.56 -14.13 26.40
N ALA A 80 13.31 -13.85 25.34
CA ALA A 80 13.99 -12.57 25.17
C ALA A 80 13.02 -11.38 25.04
N GLN A 81 11.96 -11.50 24.23
CA GLN A 81 11.02 -10.40 24.01
C GLN A 81 10.16 -10.08 25.25
N PRO A 82 9.51 -11.05 25.92
CA PRO A 82 8.76 -10.77 27.15
C PRO A 82 9.62 -10.19 28.27
N THR A 83 10.84 -10.72 28.47
CA THR A 83 11.74 -10.21 29.52
C THR A 83 12.28 -8.83 29.19
N ALA A 84 12.52 -8.54 27.91
CA ALA A 84 12.90 -7.19 27.47
C ALA A 84 11.77 -6.18 27.69
N PHE A 85 10.52 -6.54 27.37
CA PHE A 85 9.37 -5.67 27.60
C PHE A 85 9.25 -5.30 29.08
N ALA A 86 9.26 -6.30 29.97
CA ALA A 86 9.21 -6.09 31.42
C ALA A 86 10.42 -5.29 31.95
N GLY A 87 11.61 -5.53 31.41
CA GLY A 87 12.80 -4.76 31.74
C GLY A 87 12.70 -3.29 31.33
N ILE A 88 12.16 -3.01 30.14
CA ILE A 88 11.95 -1.62 29.68
C ILE A 88 10.96 -0.90 30.60
N GLU A 89 9.82 -1.52 30.92
CA GLU A 89 8.83 -0.93 31.83
C GLU A 89 9.45 -0.65 33.21
N THR A 90 10.24 -1.60 33.75
CA THR A 90 10.99 -1.39 35.00
C THR A 90 11.96 -0.20 34.92
N CYS A 91 12.70 -0.06 33.81
CA CYS A 91 13.59 1.07 33.60
C CYS A 91 12.86 2.41 33.39
N ILE A 92 11.62 2.37 32.87
CA ILE A 92 10.73 3.53 32.79
C ILE A 92 10.34 3.97 34.20
N ASP A 93 9.89 3.05 35.06
CA ASP A 93 9.48 3.34 36.43
C ASP A 93 10.63 3.91 37.27
N LEU A 94 11.84 3.38 37.07
CA LEU A 94 13.05 3.86 37.73
C LEU A 94 13.58 5.19 37.14
N GLY A 95 12.99 5.70 36.05
CA GLY A 95 13.45 6.93 35.39
C GLY A 95 14.81 6.82 34.68
N ILE A 96 15.27 5.61 34.39
CA ILE A 96 16.62 5.34 33.82
C ILE A 96 16.79 6.02 32.46
N PHE A 97 15.77 5.95 31.60
CA PHE A 97 15.81 6.58 30.27
C PHE A 97 15.99 8.09 30.36
N PHE A 98 15.27 8.74 31.28
CA PHE A 98 15.41 10.18 31.53
C PHE A 98 16.82 10.53 32.02
N ILE A 99 17.36 9.78 32.98
CA ILE A 99 18.71 9.99 33.52
C ILE A 99 19.75 9.86 32.40
N LEU A 100 19.68 8.80 31.59
CA LEU A 100 20.62 8.56 30.48
C LEU A 100 20.50 9.61 29.37
N ALA A 101 19.33 10.19 29.14
CA ALA A 101 19.13 11.20 28.10
C ALA A 101 19.70 12.59 28.46
N GLN A 102 20.06 12.84 29.73
CA GLN A 102 20.59 14.14 30.17
C GLN A 102 21.96 14.47 29.58
N THR A 103 22.77 13.46 29.26
CA THR A 103 24.14 13.64 28.75
C THR A 103 24.52 12.53 27.79
N ASP A 104 25.43 12.80 26.85
CA ASP A 104 25.96 11.78 25.94
C ASP A 104 26.98 10.84 26.58
N LYS A 105 27.39 11.14 27.82
CA LYS A 105 28.33 10.31 28.56
C LYS A 105 27.65 9.05 29.09
N PRO A 106 28.26 7.86 28.91
CA PRO A 106 27.80 6.64 29.56
C PRO A 106 27.73 6.78 31.08
N LYS A 107 26.89 5.97 31.72
CA LYS A 107 26.72 5.93 33.17
C LYS A 107 26.91 4.51 33.68
N THR A 108 27.57 4.40 34.84
CA THR A 108 27.76 3.12 35.51
C THR A 108 26.49 2.68 36.23
N VAL A 109 26.27 1.37 36.36
CA VAL A 109 25.17 0.78 37.15
C VAL A 109 25.21 1.31 38.58
N ALA A 110 26.39 1.39 39.19
CA ALA A 110 26.54 1.92 40.55
C ALA A 110 26.03 3.37 40.66
N GLY A 111 26.33 4.23 39.68
CA GLY A 111 25.85 5.62 39.64
C GLY A 111 24.34 5.71 39.40
N LEU A 112 23.80 4.88 38.51
CA LEU A 112 22.36 4.81 38.25
C LEU A 112 21.60 4.30 39.47
N ALA A 113 22.06 3.21 40.09
CA ALA A 113 21.52 2.64 41.33
C ALA A 113 21.51 3.66 42.47
N ALA A 114 22.60 4.42 42.65
CA ALA A 114 22.66 5.48 43.65
C ALA A 114 21.65 6.62 43.38
N THR A 115 21.33 6.88 42.11
CA THR A 115 20.37 7.92 41.72
C THR A 115 18.92 7.46 41.87
N THR A 116 18.61 6.21 41.53
CA THR A 116 17.25 5.68 41.52
C THR A 116 16.84 4.97 42.81
N GLY A 117 17.81 4.59 43.65
CA GLY A 117 17.60 3.75 44.83
C GLY A 117 17.46 2.25 44.53
N ALA A 118 17.65 1.83 43.28
CA ALA A 118 17.63 0.41 42.90
C ALA A 118 18.85 -0.33 43.47
N GLU A 119 18.69 -1.62 43.74
CA GLU A 119 19.82 -2.49 44.10
C GLU A 119 20.78 -2.62 42.90
N PRO A 120 22.11 -2.39 43.07
CA PRO A 120 23.07 -2.44 41.97
C PRO A 120 23.08 -3.77 41.21
N GLU A 121 23.00 -4.91 41.91
CA GLU A 121 23.02 -6.23 41.25
C GLU A 121 21.76 -6.46 40.39
N LEU A 122 20.59 -6.09 40.92
CA LEU A 122 19.33 -6.16 40.19
C LEU A 122 19.37 -5.28 38.94
N LEU A 123 19.77 -4.01 39.10
CA LEU A 123 19.82 -3.07 37.99
C LEU A 123 20.85 -3.51 36.94
N GLY A 124 22.01 -4.02 37.37
CA GLY A 124 23.03 -4.55 36.47
C GLY A 124 22.51 -5.69 35.61
N ARG A 125 21.77 -6.65 36.20
CA ARG A 125 21.15 -7.77 35.46
C ARG A 125 20.15 -7.30 34.42
N ILE A 126 19.27 -6.35 34.78
CA ILE A 126 18.26 -5.80 33.87
C ILE A 126 18.95 -5.04 32.73
N MET A 127 19.85 -4.12 33.04
CA MET A 127 20.52 -3.30 32.03
C MET A 127 21.40 -4.14 31.10
N LYS A 128 22.07 -5.18 31.61
CA LYS A 128 22.85 -6.11 30.80
C LYS A 128 21.97 -6.81 29.77
N HIS A 129 20.82 -7.33 30.18
CA HIS A 129 19.87 -7.94 29.26
C HIS A 129 19.36 -6.93 28.23
N LEU A 130 18.94 -5.74 28.67
CA LEU A 130 18.42 -4.69 27.78
C LEU A 130 19.47 -4.18 26.79
N ALA A 131 20.75 -4.15 27.16
CA ALA A 131 21.84 -3.85 26.23
C ALA A 131 21.97 -4.91 25.13
N THR A 132 21.88 -6.21 25.46
CA THR A 132 21.88 -7.28 24.44
C THR A 132 20.66 -7.23 23.51
N MET A 133 19.56 -6.63 23.98
CA MET A 133 18.33 -6.40 23.20
C MET A 133 18.35 -5.07 22.42
N GLY A 134 19.47 -4.34 22.43
CA GLY A 134 19.65 -3.09 21.70
C GLY A 134 18.94 -1.87 22.31
N VAL A 135 18.46 -1.97 23.56
CA VAL A 135 17.81 -0.86 24.27
C VAL A 135 18.81 0.15 24.81
N PHE A 136 20.00 -0.31 25.19
CA PHE A 136 21.15 0.50 25.61
C PHE A 136 22.40 0.12 24.82
N VAL A 137 23.42 0.98 24.85
CA VAL A 137 24.76 0.67 24.33
C VAL A 137 25.66 0.31 25.51
N GLU A 138 26.18 -0.91 25.58
CA GLU A 138 27.17 -1.26 26.60
C GLU A 138 28.56 -0.74 26.20
N THR A 139 29.14 0.15 27.02
CA THR A 139 30.44 0.81 26.73
C THR A 139 31.58 0.29 27.59
N GLY A 140 31.26 -0.42 28.66
CA GLY A 140 32.22 -0.98 29.61
C GLY A 140 31.53 -1.91 30.59
N MET A 141 32.30 -2.47 31.51
CA MET A 141 31.77 -3.32 32.58
C MET A 141 30.76 -2.53 33.42
N ASP A 142 29.49 -2.96 33.39
CA ASP A 142 28.39 -2.29 34.07
C ASP A 142 28.29 -0.79 33.72
N GLU A 143 28.56 -0.44 32.46
CA GLU A 143 28.50 0.93 31.97
C GLU A 143 27.71 1.00 30.67
N TYR A 144 26.70 1.88 30.65
CA TYR A 144 25.73 1.95 29.56
C TYR A 144 25.53 3.39 29.06
N GLY A 145 25.46 3.53 27.74
CA GLY A 145 25.13 4.75 27.01
C GLY A 145 23.78 4.68 26.30
N ARG A 146 23.34 5.83 25.79
CA ARG A 146 22.06 5.99 25.08
C ARG A 146 22.18 5.72 23.57
N ASN A 147 21.11 5.23 22.97
CA ASN A 147 20.88 5.23 21.52
C ASN A 147 19.56 5.94 21.17
N GLY A 148 19.10 5.82 19.92
CA GLY A 148 17.84 6.41 19.45
C GLY A 148 16.62 5.98 20.27
N LEU A 149 16.49 4.68 20.58
CA LEU A 149 15.40 4.16 21.40
C LEU A 149 15.51 4.67 22.84
N THR A 150 16.69 4.58 23.46
CA THR A 150 16.91 5.07 24.83
C THR A 150 16.50 6.54 24.97
N THR A 151 16.87 7.35 23.99
CA THR A 151 16.59 8.80 23.98
C THR A 151 15.11 9.07 23.77
N THR A 152 14.46 8.30 22.89
CA THR A 152 13.02 8.41 22.61
C THR A 152 12.19 8.08 23.85
N LEU A 153 12.59 7.06 24.61
CA LEU A 153 11.93 6.63 25.85
C LEU A 153 12.07 7.63 27.02
N ALA A 154 12.90 8.67 26.89
CA ALA A 154 12.92 9.77 27.84
C ALA A 154 11.76 10.77 27.64
N ILE A 155 11.06 10.68 26.50
CA ILE A 155 9.93 11.56 26.17
C ILE A 155 8.63 10.87 26.62
N LYS A 156 7.85 11.57 27.45
CA LYS A 156 6.67 11.01 28.13
C LYS A 156 5.69 10.28 27.20
N ARG A 157 5.39 10.86 26.04
CA ARG A 157 4.41 10.26 25.11
C ARG A 157 4.81 8.86 24.62
N TYR A 158 6.11 8.59 24.50
CA TYR A 158 6.60 7.27 24.13
C TYR A 158 6.72 6.40 25.38
N ASN A 159 7.25 6.90 26.51
CA ASN A 159 7.37 6.09 27.72
C ASN A 159 6.01 5.54 28.21
N ASP A 160 4.95 6.35 28.14
CA ASP A 160 3.59 5.98 28.58
C ASP A 160 3.03 4.76 27.83
N ALA A 161 3.52 4.45 26.62
CA ALA A 161 3.04 3.33 25.82
C ALA A 161 3.27 1.96 26.49
N TRP A 162 4.37 1.80 27.25
CA TRP A 162 4.73 0.52 27.88
C TRP A 162 3.78 0.13 29.02
N PRO A 163 3.65 0.94 30.09
CA PRO A 163 2.70 0.65 31.16
C PRO A 163 1.25 0.69 30.65
N CYS A 164 0.93 1.48 29.61
CA CYS A 164 -0.38 1.44 28.97
C CYS A 164 -0.67 0.06 28.36
N ILE A 165 0.21 -0.43 27.48
CA ILE A 165 0.02 -1.73 26.81
C ILE A 165 -0.04 -2.86 27.84
N ASN A 166 0.78 -2.80 28.89
CA ASN A 166 0.69 -3.74 30.00
C ASN A 166 -0.66 -3.65 30.74
N GLY A 167 -1.13 -2.42 30.99
CA GLY A 167 -2.35 -2.13 31.74
C GLY A 167 -3.66 -2.27 30.98
N CYS A 168 -3.66 -2.34 29.64
CA CYS A 168 -4.90 -2.47 28.85
C CYS A 168 -4.91 -3.58 27.78
N THR A 169 -3.78 -4.16 27.37
CA THR A 169 -3.76 -5.04 26.19
C THR A 169 -3.01 -6.36 26.40
N LEU A 170 -1.84 -6.35 27.05
CA LEU A 170 -0.97 -7.53 27.12
C LEU A 170 -1.61 -8.74 27.84
N PRO A 171 -2.32 -8.57 28.98
CA PRO A 171 -3.14 -9.63 29.57
C PRO A 171 -4.21 -10.20 28.64
N ALA A 172 -4.84 -9.35 27.79
CA ALA A 172 -5.84 -9.79 26.80
C ALA A 172 -5.20 -10.69 25.73
N ILE A 173 -4.04 -10.27 25.19
CA ILE A 173 -3.25 -11.06 24.22
C ILE A 173 -2.90 -12.43 24.81
N ASN A 174 -2.39 -12.46 26.05
CA ASN A 174 -2.01 -13.71 26.72
C ASN A 174 -3.22 -14.63 26.98
N ALA A 175 -4.41 -14.07 27.15
CA ALA A 175 -5.65 -14.82 27.36
C ALA A 175 -6.25 -15.39 26.06
N LEU A 176 -5.87 -14.87 24.88
CA LEU A 176 -6.45 -15.23 23.58
C LEU A 176 -6.47 -16.75 23.32
N PRO A 177 -5.38 -17.53 23.49
CA PRO A 177 -5.42 -18.97 23.22
C PRO A 177 -6.44 -19.73 24.09
N ALA A 178 -6.53 -19.37 25.36
CA ALA A 178 -7.48 -19.97 26.30
C ALA A 178 -8.93 -19.58 25.95
N TRP A 179 -9.15 -18.31 25.61
CA TRP A 179 -10.46 -17.80 25.20
C TRP A 179 -10.94 -18.46 23.90
N LEU A 180 -10.10 -18.54 22.86
CA LEU A 180 -10.44 -19.21 21.60
C LEU A 180 -10.75 -20.70 21.81
N LYS A 181 -9.94 -21.40 22.60
CA LYS A 181 -10.18 -22.81 22.92
C LYS A 181 -11.54 -23.02 23.61
N LYS A 182 -11.88 -22.14 24.57
CA LYS A 182 -13.19 -22.15 25.25
C LYS A 182 -14.35 -21.90 24.28
N ASN A 183 -14.13 -21.04 23.27
CA ASN A 183 -15.15 -20.61 22.31
C ASN A 183 -15.05 -21.33 20.95
N ASN A 184 -14.50 -22.54 20.91
CA ASN A 184 -14.42 -23.38 19.70
C ASN A 184 -13.77 -22.67 18.50
N TYR A 185 -12.76 -21.84 18.76
CA TYR A 185 -12.01 -21.08 17.76
C TYR A 185 -12.89 -20.18 16.88
N ARG A 186 -13.94 -19.59 17.47
CA ARG A 186 -14.75 -18.53 16.85
C ARG A 186 -14.21 -17.16 17.23
N SER A 187 -14.31 -16.20 16.32
CA SER A 187 -13.99 -14.80 16.61
C SER A 187 -14.93 -14.23 17.67
N PRO A 188 -14.45 -13.37 18.57
CA PRO A 188 -15.32 -12.60 19.46
C PRO A 188 -16.21 -11.66 18.65
N THR A 189 -17.44 -11.42 19.12
CA THR A 189 -18.41 -10.54 18.47
C THR A 189 -18.87 -9.39 19.36
N GLU A 190 -18.61 -9.48 20.67
CA GLU A 190 -19.03 -8.52 21.68
C GLU A 190 -17.83 -8.08 22.53
N GLY A 191 -17.60 -6.77 22.66
CA GLY A 191 -16.46 -6.24 23.42
C GLY A 191 -16.53 -6.48 24.93
N THR A 192 -17.68 -6.91 25.45
CA THR A 192 -17.86 -7.36 26.85
C THR A 192 -17.78 -8.88 27.01
N ASP A 193 -17.50 -9.63 25.94
CA ASP A 193 -17.21 -11.07 25.97
C ASP A 193 -16.14 -11.40 24.92
N CYS A 194 -14.90 -11.02 25.24
CA CYS A 194 -13.72 -11.17 24.39
C CYS A 194 -12.49 -11.52 25.25
N PRO A 195 -11.33 -11.85 24.65
CA PRO A 195 -10.11 -12.18 25.37
C PRO A 195 -9.70 -11.17 26.46
N PHE A 196 -9.97 -9.88 26.25
CA PHE A 196 -9.74 -8.83 27.24
C PHE A 196 -10.44 -9.07 28.58
N THR A 197 -11.72 -9.40 28.56
CA THR A 197 -12.49 -9.68 29.78
C THR A 197 -11.92 -10.86 30.56
N LEU A 198 -11.38 -11.88 29.87
CA LEU A 198 -10.70 -13.02 30.48
C LEU A 198 -9.34 -12.64 31.06
N GLY A 199 -8.53 -11.87 30.31
CA GLY A 199 -7.18 -11.46 30.71
C GLY A 199 -7.18 -10.55 31.93
N PHE A 200 -8.03 -9.53 31.92
CA PHE A 200 -8.16 -8.55 33.00
C PHE A 200 -9.17 -8.93 34.07
N LYS A 201 -9.87 -10.06 33.92
CA LYS A 201 -10.89 -10.56 34.87
C LYS A 201 -11.96 -9.50 35.16
N THR A 202 -12.45 -8.87 34.11
CA THR A 202 -13.39 -7.74 34.15
C THR A 202 -14.62 -8.03 33.30
N ASN A 203 -15.72 -7.32 33.56
CA ASN A 203 -16.93 -7.34 32.73
C ASN A 203 -17.14 -6.00 32.00
N TYR A 204 -16.21 -5.05 32.14
CA TYR A 204 -16.28 -3.75 31.47
C TYR A 204 -15.82 -3.87 30.02
N HIS A 205 -16.40 -3.05 29.15
CA HIS A 205 -15.85 -2.81 27.83
C HIS A 205 -14.48 -2.10 27.94
N PHE A 206 -13.59 -2.28 26.96
CA PHE A 206 -12.24 -1.70 26.95
C PHE A 206 -12.21 -0.21 27.30
N PHE A 207 -13.00 0.64 26.61
CA PHE A 207 -13.03 2.08 26.89
C PHE A 207 -13.58 2.44 28.27
N GLU A 208 -14.55 1.67 28.79
CA GLU A 208 -15.01 1.86 30.17
C GLU A 208 -13.91 1.50 31.17
N PHE A 209 -13.12 0.46 30.86
CA PHE A 209 -12.00 0.04 31.67
C PHE A 209 -10.89 1.10 31.75
N LEU A 210 -10.54 1.70 30.61
CA LEU A 210 -9.60 2.82 30.52
C LEU A 210 -10.06 4.04 31.33
N ASN A 211 -11.38 4.28 31.42
CA ASN A 211 -11.98 5.40 32.13
C ASN A 211 -12.10 5.15 33.65
N GLY A 212 -11.01 4.74 34.28
CA GLY A 212 -10.87 4.66 35.73
C GLY A 212 -11.55 3.45 36.39
N LYS A 213 -11.79 2.37 35.66
CA LYS A 213 -12.28 1.09 36.23
C LYS A 213 -11.18 0.07 36.49
N ASN A 214 -9.94 0.37 36.15
CA ASN A 214 -8.77 -0.41 36.55
C ASN A 214 -8.09 0.21 37.79
N PRO A 215 -8.23 -0.37 38.99
CA PRO A 215 -7.63 0.18 40.21
C PRO A 215 -6.10 0.07 40.22
N ASP A 216 -5.53 -0.87 39.46
CA ASP A 216 -4.08 -1.11 39.42
C ASP A 216 -3.37 -0.10 38.50
N TYR A 217 -4.12 0.59 37.62
CA TYR A 217 -3.58 1.55 36.65
C TYR A 217 -4.41 2.85 36.66
N PRO A 218 -4.24 3.72 37.68
CA PRO A 218 -5.05 4.94 37.83
C PRO A 218 -4.80 5.98 36.72
N GLU A 219 -3.64 5.93 36.05
CA GLU A 219 -3.28 6.85 34.97
C GLU A 219 -3.58 6.33 33.55
N LEU A 220 -4.23 5.16 33.44
CA LEU A 220 -4.32 4.41 32.19
C LEU A 220 -4.93 5.21 31.04
N GLY A 221 -6.01 5.95 31.29
CA GLY A 221 -6.63 6.81 30.26
C GLY A 221 -5.70 7.92 29.77
N ALA A 222 -4.88 8.51 30.64
CA ALA A 222 -3.90 9.52 30.25
C ALA A 222 -2.76 8.90 29.42
N GLN A 223 -2.27 7.72 29.84
CA GLN A 223 -1.23 6.98 29.13
C GLN A 223 -1.72 6.47 27.75
N PHE A 224 -2.97 6.03 27.66
CA PHE A 224 -3.61 5.66 26.40
C PHE A 224 -3.67 6.84 25.43
N ASN A 225 -4.07 8.02 25.90
CA ASN A 225 -4.05 9.23 25.09
C ASN A 225 -2.63 9.61 24.61
N SER A 226 -1.60 9.41 25.46
CA SER A 226 -0.20 9.56 25.06
C SER A 226 0.21 8.59 23.95
N LEU A 227 -0.19 7.32 24.07
CA LEU A 227 0.04 6.30 23.06
C LEU A 227 -0.64 6.65 21.73
N MET A 228 -1.88 7.13 21.73
CA MET A 228 -2.58 7.57 20.52
C MET A 228 -1.83 8.73 19.83
N SER A 229 -1.34 9.69 20.62
CA SER A 229 -0.50 10.78 20.10
C SER A 229 0.83 10.28 19.50
N ALA A 230 1.44 9.26 20.09
CA ALA A 230 2.66 8.65 19.58
C ALA A 230 2.41 7.82 18.30
N TYR A 231 1.29 7.09 18.23
CA TYR A 231 0.89 6.26 17.10
C TYR A 231 0.68 7.08 15.82
N HIS A 232 0.13 8.29 15.97
CA HIS A 232 -0.08 9.24 14.88
C HIS A 232 1.24 9.80 14.30
N GLN A 233 2.28 9.95 15.14
CA GLN A 233 3.50 10.64 14.71
C GLN A 233 4.34 9.87 13.69
N GLY A 234 4.84 10.61 12.71
CA GLY A 234 5.66 10.07 11.62
C GLY A 234 4.85 9.39 10.52
N ARG A 235 3.51 9.39 10.61
CA ARG A 235 2.64 8.99 9.51
C ARG A 235 2.42 10.19 8.57
N PRO A 236 2.30 9.94 7.25
CA PRO A 236 1.90 10.98 6.30
C PRO A 236 0.54 11.57 6.69
N SER A 237 0.41 12.89 6.64
CA SER A 237 -0.86 13.55 6.92
C SER A 237 -1.76 13.41 5.70
N TRP A 238 -3.02 13.01 5.91
CA TRP A 238 -3.99 12.91 4.81
C TRP A 238 -4.19 14.25 4.11
N MET A 239 -3.93 15.36 4.80
CA MET A 239 -4.16 16.71 4.31
C MET A 239 -3.00 17.26 3.45
N ASP A 240 -1.94 16.48 3.28
CA ASP A 240 -0.83 16.83 2.39
C ASP A 240 -1.27 16.66 0.93
N GLY A 241 -0.81 17.57 0.07
CA GLY A 241 -1.24 17.63 -1.34
C GLY A 241 -0.90 16.38 -2.15
N ASN A 242 0.04 15.57 -1.67
CA ASN A 242 0.41 14.29 -2.27
C ASN A 242 -0.39 13.08 -1.72
N PHE A 243 -1.26 13.28 -0.73
CA PHE A 243 -2.12 12.22 -0.18
C PHE A 243 -3.59 12.44 -0.59
N TYR A 244 -4.23 13.51 -0.14
CA TYR A 244 -5.64 13.81 -0.47
C TYR A 244 -5.80 15.21 -1.10
N PRO A 245 -6.62 15.38 -2.15
CA PRO A 245 -6.79 16.67 -2.82
C PRO A 245 -7.72 17.63 -2.04
N VAL A 246 -7.26 18.13 -0.90
CA VAL A 246 -8.03 19.01 0.02
C VAL A 246 -8.62 20.24 -0.69
N LYS A 247 -7.92 20.80 -1.68
CA LYS A 247 -8.40 21.95 -2.47
C LYS A 247 -9.80 21.73 -3.06
N THR A 248 -10.10 20.51 -3.52
CA THR A 248 -11.41 20.16 -4.09
C THR A 248 -12.54 20.22 -3.06
N LEU A 249 -12.24 20.00 -1.78
CA LEU A 249 -13.20 20.17 -0.70
C LEU A 249 -13.48 21.65 -0.45
N ILE A 250 -12.42 22.47 -0.44
CA ILE A 250 -12.48 23.92 -0.21
C ILE A 250 -13.25 24.62 -1.33
N GLU A 251 -12.91 24.36 -2.59
CA GLU A 251 -13.55 24.98 -3.77
C GLU A 251 -15.05 24.68 -3.86
N GLY A 252 -15.46 23.48 -3.43
CA GLY A 252 -16.87 23.08 -3.43
C GLY A 252 -17.61 23.39 -2.13
N ALA A 253 -17.01 24.10 -1.17
CA ALA A 253 -17.63 24.41 0.11
C ALA A 253 -18.50 25.66 0.06
N LYS A 254 -19.58 25.64 0.84
CA LYS A 254 -20.36 26.85 1.13
C LYS A 254 -19.58 27.75 2.09
N THR A 255 -19.80 29.05 2.00
CA THR A 255 -19.02 30.08 2.70
C THR A 255 -19.86 30.94 3.66
N GLY A 256 -21.09 30.52 3.98
CA GLY A 256 -21.93 31.21 4.95
C GLY A 256 -21.36 31.11 6.37
N GLU A 257 -21.69 32.09 7.21
CA GLU A 257 -21.18 32.16 8.60
C GLU A 257 -21.57 30.93 9.45
N ASP A 258 -22.73 30.33 9.15
CA ASP A 258 -23.24 29.15 9.85
C ASP A 258 -22.79 27.83 9.23
N ASP A 259 -22.15 27.83 8.05
CA ASP A 259 -21.74 26.60 7.38
C ASP A 259 -20.61 25.89 8.16
N VAL A 260 -20.69 24.56 8.23
CA VAL A 260 -19.68 23.71 8.85
C VAL A 260 -18.87 23.02 7.77
N PHE A 261 -17.55 23.15 7.87
CA PHE A 261 -16.64 22.54 6.91
C PHE A 261 -16.31 21.11 7.29
N ILE A 262 -15.65 20.88 8.42
CA ILE A 262 -15.36 19.54 8.93
C ILE A 262 -16.03 19.34 10.28
N VAL A 263 -16.72 18.20 10.41
CA VAL A 263 -17.09 17.59 11.68
C VAL A 263 -16.16 16.39 11.89
N ASP A 264 -15.25 16.52 12.86
CA ASP A 264 -14.34 15.45 13.28
C ASP A 264 -15.02 14.62 14.38
N VAL A 265 -15.51 13.43 14.01
CA VAL A 265 -16.35 12.56 14.85
C VAL A 265 -15.46 11.57 15.58
N GLY A 266 -15.43 11.65 16.91
CA GLY A 266 -14.48 10.86 17.72
C GLY A 266 -13.04 11.38 17.60
N GLY A 267 -12.87 12.69 17.42
CA GLY A 267 -11.57 13.32 17.13
C GLY A 267 -10.62 13.44 18.32
N ASN A 268 -10.96 12.88 19.49
CA ASN A 268 -10.16 12.92 20.70
C ASN A 268 -9.76 14.36 21.09
N LYS A 269 -8.47 14.67 21.14
CA LYS A 269 -7.93 16.00 21.48
C LYS A 269 -7.93 16.97 20.29
N GLY A 270 -8.42 16.58 19.11
CA GLY A 270 -8.51 17.42 17.92
C GLY A 270 -7.19 17.62 17.19
N HIS A 271 -6.27 16.65 17.27
CA HIS A 271 -4.97 16.72 16.61
C HIS A 271 -5.07 16.90 15.09
N ASP A 272 -6.00 16.18 14.45
CA ASP A 272 -6.24 16.31 13.02
C ASP A 272 -6.77 17.71 12.66
N LEU A 273 -7.70 18.28 13.43
CA LEU A 273 -8.21 19.63 13.16
C LEU A 273 -7.16 20.73 13.41
N GLU A 274 -6.29 20.56 14.41
CA GLU A 274 -5.15 21.45 14.66
C GLU A 274 -4.14 21.42 13.51
N GLU A 275 -3.80 20.23 13.01
CA GLU A 275 -2.95 20.10 11.83
C GLU A 275 -3.64 20.69 10.59
N PHE A 276 -4.94 20.44 10.42
CA PHE A 276 -5.74 20.91 9.31
C PHE A 276 -5.75 22.44 9.22
N ILE A 277 -6.09 23.13 10.32
CA ILE A 277 -6.12 24.59 10.33
C ILE A 277 -4.72 25.19 10.15
N SER A 278 -3.66 24.50 10.60
CA SER A 278 -2.28 24.94 10.38
C SER A 278 -1.87 24.84 8.91
N LYS A 279 -2.31 23.81 8.18
CA LYS A 279 -1.98 23.59 6.76
C LYS A 279 -2.91 24.35 5.81
N TRP A 280 -4.16 24.52 6.20
CA TRP A 280 -5.24 25.12 5.41
C TRP A 280 -5.93 26.27 6.17
N PRO A 281 -5.20 27.35 6.54
CA PRO A 281 -5.71 28.40 7.43
C PRO A 281 -6.85 29.23 6.82
N ASN A 282 -7.00 29.22 5.49
CA ASN A 282 -8.04 29.96 4.77
C ASN A 282 -9.27 29.10 4.45
N THR A 283 -9.43 27.96 5.11
CA THR A 283 -10.58 27.07 4.89
C THR A 283 -11.88 27.79 5.27
N PRO A 284 -12.91 27.77 4.40
CA PRO A 284 -14.20 28.38 4.72
C PRO A 284 -14.96 27.55 5.75
N GLY A 285 -15.88 28.18 6.50
CA GLY A 285 -16.77 27.49 7.43
C GLY A 285 -16.13 27.08 8.76
N ARG A 286 -16.96 26.57 9.67
CA ARG A 286 -16.55 26.19 11.03
C ARG A 286 -15.94 24.79 11.07
N LEU A 287 -15.00 24.57 11.99
CA LEU A 287 -14.47 23.24 12.32
C LEU A 287 -15.08 22.78 13.65
N ILE A 288 -15.69 21.61 13.67
CA ILE A 288 -16.35 21.04 14.86
C ILE A 288 -15.61 19.77 15.28
N LEU A 289 -15.17 19.74 16.54
CA LEU A 289 -14.58 18.55 17.17
C LEU A 289 -15.64 17.86 18.02
N GLN A 290 -15.96 16.60 17.73
CA GLN A 290 -16.94 15.82 18.47
C GLN A 290 -16.29 14.67 19.25
N ASP A 291 -16.59 14.58 20.55
CA ASP A 291 -16.20 13.46 21.40
C ASP A 291 -17.09 13.41 22.67
N GLN A 292 -16.84 12.42 23.54
CA GLN A 292 -17.51 12.27 24.83
C GLN A 292 -17.13 13.40 25.81
N PRO A 293 -17.99 13.70 26.81
CA PRO A 293 -17.76 14.79 27.76
C PRO A 293 -16.42 14.71 28.49
N HIS A 294 -16.01 13.50 28.87
CA HIS A 294 -14.80 13.29 29.67
C HIS A 294 -13.53 13.52 28.85
N VAL A 295 -13.53 13.19 27.55
CA VAL A 295 -12.41 13.43 26.62
C VAL A 295 -12.24 14.92 26.36
N LEU A 296 -13.34 15.62 26.03
CA LEU A 296 -13.29 17.05 25.74
C LEU A 296 -12.89 17.90 26.96
N LYS A 297 -13.20 17.43 28.17
CA LYS A 297 -12.80 18.09 29.43
C LYS A 297 -11.27 18.12 29.63
N ASP A 298 -10.55 17.16 29.06
CA ASP A 298 -9.09 17.04 29.20
C ASP A 298 -8.31 17.89 28.18
N ILE A 299 -9.01 18.56 27.25
CA ILE A 299 -8.40 19.46 26.27
C ILE A 299 -7.93 20.74 26.97
N LYS A 300 -6.61 20.93 27.04
CA LYS A 300 -5.99 22.10 27.69
C LYS A 300 -5.90 23.33 26.78
N SER A 301 -5.78 23.11 25.48
CA SER A 301 -5.63 24.14 24.46
C SER A 301 -6.18 23.60 23.15
N LEU A 302 -6.93 24.44 22.45
CA LEU A 302 -7.47 24.16 21.13
C LEU A 302 -7.56 25.48 20.36
N ASN A 303 -7.26 25.47 19.06
CA ASN A 303 -7.38 26.63 18.21
C ASN A 303 -8.80 27.22 18.30
N PRO A 304 -8.97 28.55 18.51
CA PRO A 304 -10.29 29.17 18.64
C PRO A 304 -11.25 28.94 17.46
N ALA A 305 -10.71 28.63 16.27
CA ALA A 305 -11.47 28.28 15.07
C ALA A 305 -12.17 26.91 15.18
N ILE A 306 -11.68 26.02 16.04
CA ILE A 306 -12.24 24.70 16.30
C ILE A 306 -13.21 24.80 17.47
N LYS A 307 -14.45 24.32 17.28
CA LYS A 307 -15.48 24.30 18.33
C LYS A 307 -15.66 22.88 18.86
N PRO A 308 -15.34 22.61 20.13
CA PRO A 308 -15.64 21.32 20.74
C PRO A 308 -17.16 21.19 20.95
N MET A 309 -17.69 20.00 20.68
CA MET A 309 -19.10 19.65 20.80
C MET A 309 -19.21 18.26 21.41
N VAL A 310 -19.87 18.15 22.56
CA VAL A 310 -20.19 16.84 23.13
C VAL A 310 -21.12 16.09 22.18
N HIS A 311 -20.72 14.90 21.75
CA HIS A 311 -21.57 14.05 20.91
C HIS A 311 -21.26 12.57 21.14
N ASP A 312 -22.32 11.76 21.18
CA ASP A 312 -22.28 10.31 21.13
C ASP A 312 -22.71 9.90 19.72
N PHE A 313 -21.77 9.36 18.94
CA PHE A 313 -21.97 8.93 17.55
C PHE A 313 -22.99 7.80 17.34
N TYR A 314 -23.54 7.21 18.40
CA TYR A 314 -24.68 6.29 18.32
C TYR A 314 -26.01 7.04 18.20
N ARG A 315 -26.00 8.34 18.47
CA ARG A 315 -27.16 9.23 18.39
C ARG A 315 -27.18 9.97 17.04
N GLU A 316 -28.33 10.56 16.75
CA GLU A 316 -28.49 11.42 15.58
C GLU A 316 -27.42 12.51 15.53
N GLN A 317 -26.76 12.64 14.38
CA GLN A 317 -25.70 13.61 14.17
C GLN A 317 -26.29 15.05 14.19
N PRO A 318 -25.93 15.90 15.18
CA PRO A 318 -26.57 17.21 15.35
C PRO A 318 -26.17 18.23 14.28
N ILE A 319 -25.01 18.08 13.65
CA ILE A 319 -24.57 18.98 12.58
C ILE A 319 -25.10 18.47 11.25
N GLN A 320 -26.03 19.22 10.66
CA GLN A 320 -26.65 18.90 9.38
C GLN A 320 -25.89 19.55 8.22
N GLY A 321 -25.68 18.80 7.14
CA GLY A 321 -25.16 19.30 5.87
C GLY A 321 -23.74 19.86 5.92
N ALA A 322 -22.86 19.33 6.78
CA ALA A 322 -21.45 19.72 6.77
C ALA A 322 -20.78 19.33 5.43
N ARG A 323 -19.72 20.04 5.03
CA ARG A 323 -18.95 19.70 3.82
C ARG A 323 -18.28 18.33 3.97
N VAL A 324 -17.73 18.05 5.16
CA VAL A 324 -17.05 16.80 5.50
C VAL A 324 -17.51 16.32 6.88
N TYR A 325 -17.85 15.03 6.95
CA TYR A 325 -17.79 14.26 8.19
C TYR A 325 -16.51 13.42 8.14
N PHE A 326 -15.71 13.46 9.19
CA PHE A 326 -14.40 12.82 9.26
C PHE A 326 -14.37 11.82 10.41
N LEU A 327 -13.81 10.64 10.14
CA LEU A 327 -13.56 9.57 11.10
C LEU A 327 -12.11 9.13 10.95
N HIS A 328 -11.35 9.07 12.03
CA HIS A 328 -9.96 8.64 12.02
C HIS A 328 -9.66 7.70 13.18
N SER A 329 -9.30 6.44 12.88
CA SER A 329 -9.10 5.40 13.91
C SER A 329 -10.31 5.29 14.85
N VAL A 330 -11.51 5.14 14.24
CA VAL A 330 -12.79 5.03 14.95
C VAL A 330 -13.50 3.74 14.59
N LEU A 331 -13.65 3.44 13.30
CA LEU A 331 -14.46 2.30 12.86
C LEU A 331 -13.74 0.97 13.05
N HIS A 332 -12.41 0.96 13.16
CA HIS A 332 -11.65 -0.25 13.47
C HIS A 332 -11.90 -0.80 14.89
N ASP A 333 -12.42 0.04 15.79
CA ASP A 333 -12.74 -0.32 17.18
C ASP A 333 -14.09 -1.03 17.32
N TRP A 334 -14.86 -1.12 16.24
CA TRP A 334 -16.24 -1.62 16.27
C TRP A 334 -16.46 -2.76 15.29
N ASN A 335 -17.37 -3.67 15.65
CA ASN A 335 -17.84 -4.70 14.73
C ASN A 335 -18.68 -4.09 13.58
N ASP A 336 -18.85 -4.84 12.49
CA ASP A 336 -19.48 -4.34 11.26
C ASP A 336 -20.92 -3.85 11.44
N GLU A 337 -21.68 -4.47 12.35
CA GLU A 337 -23.05 -4.03 12.67
C GLU A 337 -23.03 -2.66 13.33
N THR A 338 -22.12 -2.45 14.27
CA THR A 338 -21.95 -1.20 15.01
C THR A 338 -21.42 -0.09 14.10
N CYS A 339 -20.46 -0.40 13.22
CA CYS A 339 -20.01 0.54 12.18
C CYS A 339 -21.18 1.01 11.32
N ARG A 340 -22.06 0.10 10.87
CA ARG A 340 -23.25 0.48 10.08
C ARG A 340 -24.20 1.39 10.85
N LYS A 341 -24.37 1.18 12.16
CA LYS A 341 -25.19 2.07 13.02
C LYS A 341 -24.58 3.47 13.08
N ILE A 342 -23.28 3.58 13.36
CA ILE A 342 -22.56 4.87 13.39
C ILE A 342 -22.66 5.57 12.04
N LEU A 343 -22.32 4.88 10.95
CA LEU A 343 -22.37 5.42 9.60
C LEU A 343 -23.78 5.90 9.23
N SER A 344 -24.83 5.17 9.61
CA SER A 344 -26.22 5.57 9.32
C SER A 344 -26.60 6.91 9.97
N GLN A 345 -26.07 7.23 11.16
CA GLN A 345 -26.29 8.54 11.79
C GLN A 345 -25.64 9.66 10.98
N LEU A 346 -24.46 9.41 10.43
CA LEU A 346 -23.77 10.39 9.56
C LEU A 346 -24.49 10.55 8.23
N VAL A 347 -24.89 9.45 7.58
CA VAL A 347 -25.65 9.48 6.31
C VAL A 347 -26.91 10.33 6.45
N ALA A 348 -27.66 10.20 7.56
CA ALA A 348 -28.87 10.96 7.81
C ALA A 348 -28.64 12.48 7.85
N ALA A 349 -27.45 12.93 8.25
CA ALA A 349 -27.09 14.35 8.30
C ALA A 349 -26.45 14.87 7.00
N MET A 350 -26.06 13.99 6.07
CA MET A 350 -25.38 14.37 4.83
C MET A 350 -26.33 14.99 3.80
N THR A 351 -25.85 15.99 3.06
CA THR A 351 -26.54 16.54 1.89
C THR A 351 -26.04 15.86 0.61
N PRO A 352 -26.89 15.14 -0.15
CA PRO A 352 -26.51 14.49 -1.40
C PRO A 352 -25.86 15.46 -2.40
N GLY A 353 -24.78 15.03 -3.04
CA GLY A 353 -24.00 15.86 -3.97
C GLY A 353 -23.06 16.88 -3.31
N TYR A 354 -23.23 17.18 -2.02
CA TYR A 354 -22.43 18.18 -1.29
C TYR A 354 -21.54 17.56 -0.22
N SER A 355 -22.11 16.87 0.76
CA SER A 355 -21.37 16.32 1.90
C SER A 355 -20.50 15.13 1.47
N LYS A 356 -19.31 15.03 2.08
CA LYS A 356 -18.39 13.89 1.92
C LYS A 356 -18.15 13.24 3.27
N LEU A 357 -17.99 11.92 3.26
CA LEU A 357 -17.47 11.17 4.41
C LEU A 357 -16.02 10.81 4.10
N LEU A 358 -15.11 11.20 4.98
CA LEU A 358 -13.70 10.81 4.93
C LEU A 358 -13.43 9.84 6.08
N ILE A 359 -12.92 8.65 5.74
CA ILE A 359 -12.52 7.62 6.70
C ILE A 359 -11.01 7.44 6.55
N ASN A 360 -10.27 7.83 7.58
CA ASN A 360 -8.83 7.63 7.67
C ASN A 360 -8.54 6.43 8.57
N GLU A 361 -8.33 5.27 7.95
CA GLU A 361 -8.18 3.97 8.63
C GLU A 361 -7.16 3.11 7.89
N ASN A 362 -6.69 2.03 8.51
CA ASN A 362 -5.87 1.05 7.79
C ASN A 362 -6.72 0.29 6.76
N VAL A 363 -6.16 0.12 5.56
CA VAL A 363 -6.71 -0.76 4.52
C VAL A 363 -5.76 -1.94 4.38
N VAL A 364 -6.13 -3.07 4.96
CA VAL A 364 -5.27 -4.26 4.98
C VAL A 364 -5.20 -4.86 3.57
N PRO A 365 -4.01 -5.02 2.97
CA PRO A 365 -3.90 -5.62 1.66
C PRO A 365 -4.22 -7.12 1.75
N ASN A 366 -4.86 -7.66 0.70
CA ASN A 366 -5.23 -9.08 0.65
C ASN A 366 -4.02 -10.04 0.71
N THR A 367 -2.82 -9.56 0.40
CA THR A 367 -1.56 -10.32 0.45
C THR A 367 -0.41 -9.38 0.81
N GLY A 368 0.60 -9.88 1.53
CA GLY A 368 1.80 -9.09 1.85
C GLY A 368 1.51 -7.96 2.84
N ALA A 369 0.53 -8.13 3.73
CA ALA A 369 0.27 -7.15 4.78
C ALA A 369 1.48 -7.01 5.71
N HIS A 370 1.87 -5.77 6.01
CA HIS A 370 2.94 -5.50 6.95
C HIS A 370 2.51 -5.92 8.37
N TRP A 371 3.45 -6.46 9.15
CA TRP A 371 3.18 -7.05 10.46
C TRP A 371 2.51 -6.07 11.44
N GLN A 372 2.73 -4.76 11.29
CA GLN A 372 2.08 -3.75 12.14
C GLN A 372 0.56 -3.76 11.96
N ALA A 373 0.07 -3.89 10.72
CA ALA A 373 -1.37 -3.92 10.45
C ALA A 373 -1.99 -5.23 10.93
N THR A 374 -1.33 -6.37 10.71
CA THR A 374 -1.84 -7.67 11.15
C THR A 374 -1.76 -7.86 12.67
N SER A 375 -0.75 -7.28 13.32
CA SER A 375 -0.68 -7.25 14.78
C SER A 375 -1.75 -6.34 15.38
N LEU A 376 -2.02 -5.20 14.76
CA LEU A 376 -3.08 -4.29 15.21
C LEU A 376 -4.47 -4.93 15.06
N ASP A 377 -4.72 -5.67 13.97
CA ASP A 377 -5.94 -6.47 13.80
C ASP A 377 -6.18 -7.43 14.97
N LEU A 378 -5.13 -8.16 15.40
CA LEU A 378 -5.23 -9.05 16.56
C LEU A 378 -5.50 -8.27 17.84
N ILE A 379 -4.93 -7.07 18.01
CA ILE A 379 -5.21 -6.18 19.14
C ILE A 379 -6.68 -5.76 19.14
N MET A 380 -7.21 -5.30 18.01
CA MET A 380 -8.63 -4.93 17.85
C MET A 380 -9.55 -6.12 18.18
N MET A 381 -9.17 -7.32 17.77
CA MET A 381 -9.92 -8.53 18.09
C MET A 381 -9.91 -8.85 19.60
N VAL A 382 -8.75 -8.78 20.26
CA VAL A 382 -8.65 -9.18 21.68
C VAL A 382 -9.24 -8.14 22.63
N ASP A 383 -9.06 -6.85 22.33
CA ASP A 383 -9.45 -5.74 23.19
C ASP A 383 -10.92 -5.34 22.98
N LEU A 384 -11.40 -5.37 21.73
CA LEU A 384 -12.65 -4.72 21.34
C LEU A 384 -13.66 -5.65 20.65
N ALA A 385 -13.29 -6.90 20.37
CA ALA A 385 -14.06 -7.77 19.48
C ALA A 385 -14.30 -7.15 18.08
N ALA A 386 -13.32 -6.38 17.61
CA ALA A 386 -13.33 -5.67 16.34
C ALA A 386 -12.22 -6.18 15.41
N LYS A 387 -11.94 -5.44 14.33
CA LYS A 387 -10.98 -5.87 13.30
C LYS A 387 -10.49 -4.71 12.44
N GLU A 388 -9.28 -4.88 11.92
CA GLU A 388 -8.84 -4.14 10.75
C GLU A 388 -9.48 -4.72 9.49
N ARG A 389 -9.70 -3.89 8.47
CA ARG A 389 -10.48 -4.28 7.28
C ARG A 389 -9.67 -4.21 6.00
N THR A 390 -9.86 -5.19 5.14
CA THR A 390 -9.43 -5.10 3.75
C THR A 390 -10.33 -4.14 2.97
N GLU A 391 -9.89 -3.70 1.80
CA GLU A 391 -10.72 -2.89 0.89
C GLU A 391 -12.09 -3.54 0.64
N GLN A 392 -12.12 -4.84 0.35
CA GLN A 392 -13.38 -5.57 0.13
C GLN A 392 -14.29 -5.51 1.36
N GLN A 393 -13.74 -5.61 2.57
CA GLN A 393 -14.50 -5.53 3.80
C GLN A 393 -14.99 -4.10 4.08
N TRP A 394 -14.22 -3.07 3.72
CA TRP A 394 -14.67 -1.68 3.78
C TRP A 394 -15.90 -1.45 2.88
N HIS A 395 -15.88 -1.94 1.63
CA HIS A 395 -17.05 -1.90 0.75
C HIS A 395 -18.27 -2.59 1.39
N GLN A 396 -18.09 -3.78 1.97
CA GLN A 396 -19.16 -4.54 2.62
C GLN A 396 -19.77 -3.84 3.85
N VAL A 397 -19.01 -2.99 4.54
CA VAL A 397 -19.50 -2.22 5.70
C VAL A 397 -20.15 -0.91 5.28
N ILE A 398 -19.59 -0.22 4.28
CA ILE A 398 -19.97 1.14 3.90
C ILE A 398 -21.14 1.17 2.91
N GLU A 399 -21.14 0.32 1.88
CA GLU A 399 -22.14 0.39 0.81
C GLU A 399 -23.58 0.12 1.26
N PRO A 400 -23.85 -0.84 2.19
CA PRO A 400 -25.21 -1.11 2.64
C PRO A 400 -25.92 0.05 3.33
N VAL A 401 -25.20 1.06 3.82
CA VAL A 401 -25.82 2.26 4.42
C VAL A 401 -26.11 3.37 3.39
N GLY A 402 -25.97 3.09 2.09
CA GLY A 402 -26.27 4.04 1.02
C GLY A 402 -25.12 4.96 0.63
N LEU A 403 -23.90 4.67 1.10
CA LEU A 403 -22.68 5.37 0.70
C LEU A 403 -22.00 4.65 -0.47
N LYS A 404 -21.22 5.39 -1.25
CA LYS A 404 -20.34 4.83 -2.29
C LYS A 404 -18.91 5.27 -2.01
N ILE A 405 -17.99 4.30 -1.95
CA ILE A 405 -16.56 4.60 -1.90
C ILE A 405 -16.16 5.16 -3.26
N ILE A 406 -15.77 6.44 -3.30
CA ILE A 406 -15.38 7.12 -4.54
C ILE A 406 -13.95 6.73 -4.94
N LYS A 407 -13.06 6.69 -3.95
CA LYS A 407 -11.65 6.34 -4.11
C LYS A 407 -11.08 6.00 -2.73
N ILE A 408 -10.03 5.17 -2.72
CA ILE A 408 -9.14 4.98 -1.58
C ILE A 408 -7.83 5.65 -1.98
N TRP A 409 -7.36 6.56 -1.13
CA TRP A 409 -6.07 7.23 -1.32
C TRP A 409 -5.05 6.58 -0.40
N THR A 410 -3.83 6.41 -0.89
CA THR A 410 -2.70 5.96 -0.08
C THR A 410 -1.53 6.94 -0.23
N PRO A 411 -0.65 7.09 0.78
CA PRO A 411 0.49 8.01 0.70
C PRO A 411 1.47 7.74 -0.46
N LEU A 412 1.43 6.52 -1.02
CA LEU A 412 2.29 6.10 -2.13
C LEU A 412 1.69 6.42 -3.51
N ASP A 413 0.42 6.84 -3.59
CA ASP A 413 -0.23 7.14 -4.87
C ASP A 413 0.31 8.41 -5.56
N SER A 414 1.18 9.18 -4.91
CA SER A 414 1.87 10.34 -5.52
C SER A 414 3.19 10.02 -6.23
N ALA A 415 3.71 8.81 -6.08
CA ALA A 415 4.78 8.31 -6.96
C ALA A 415 4.13 7.28 -7.87
N GLU A 416 3.95 7.62 -9.15
CA GLU A 416 3.27 6.84 -10.20
C GLU A 416 3.70 5.36 -10.28
N THR A 417 3.27 4.55 -9.32
CA THR A 417 3.46 3.11 -9.28
C THR A 417 2.08 2.52 -9.06
N LYS A 418 1.29 2.55 -10.14
CA LYS A 418 0.03 1.82 -10.22
C LYS A 418 0.32 0.34 -10.03
N ASN A 419 0.14 -0.15 -8.81
CA ASN A 419 0.28 -1.58 -8.50
C ASN A 419 -0.98 -2.30 -8.96
N PHE A 420 -0.96 -2.77 -10.21
CA PHE A 420 -2.00 -3.69 -10.70
C PHE A 420 -1.78 -5.08 -10.10
N LYS A 421 -2.84 -5.67 -9.54
CA LYS A 421 -2.87 -7.06 -9.10
C LYS A 421 -3.97 -7.80 -9.85
N TYR A 422 -3.61 -8.93 -10.47
CA TYR A 422 -4.60 -9.82 -11.06
C TYR A 422 -5.54 -10.37 -9.96
N THR A 423 -6.84 -10.18 -10.13
CA THR A 423 -7.89 -10.73 -9.25
C THR A 423 -8.24 -12.18 -9.59
N THR A 424 -7.76 -12.67 -10.73
CA THR A 424 -7.89 -14.05 -11.20
C THR A 424 -6.52 -14.62 -11.58
N PRO A 425 -6.30 -15.94 -11.51
CA PRO A 425 -5.08 -16.55 -12.05
C PRO A 425 -4.86 -16.12 -13.50
N VAL A 426 -3.63 -15.74 -13.85
CA VAL A 426 -3.25 -15.43 -15.23
C VAL A 426 -3.44 -16.70 -16.06
N LEU A 427 -4.26 -16.63 -17.10
CA LEU A 427 -4.44 -17.74 -18.01
C LEU A 427 -3.22 -17.83 -18.93
N ALA A 428 -2.53 -18.97 -18.91
CA ALA A 428 -1.43 -19.22 -19.82
C ALA A 428 -1.93 -19.29 -21.27
N VAL A 429 -1.21 -18.63 -22.18
CA VAL A 429 -1.47 -18.72 -23.61
C VAL A 429 -1.20 -20.15 -24.08
N GLN A 430 -2.11 -20.70 -24.88
CA GLN A 430 -2.03 -22.07 -25.41
C GLN A 430 -2.33 -22.04 -26.91
N GLU A 431 -1.30 -21.86 -27.76
CA GLU A 431 -1.48 -21.75 -29.23
C GLU A 431 -2.23 -22.94 -29.82
N GLY A 432 -2.04 -24.13 -29.24
CA GLY A 432 -2.73 -25.35 -29.65
C GLY A 432 -4.26 -25.24 -29.64
N LYS A 433 -4.84 -24.36 -28.82
CA LYS A 433 -6.29 -24.10 -28.78
C LYS A 433 -6.80 -23.32 -29.99
N LEU A 434 -5.93 -22.74 -30.80
CA LEU A 434 -6.31 -22.07 -32.05
C LEU A 434 -6.58 -23.08 -33.17
N ARG A 435 -6.11 -24.33 -33.04
CA ARG A 435 -6.30 -25.37 -34.06
C ARG A 435 -7.78 -25.58 -34.36
N GLY A 436 -8.14 -25.59 -35.65
CA GLY A 436 -9.53 -25.73 -36.09
C GLY A 436 -10.38 -24.47 -35.92
N THR A 437 -9.80 -23.35 -35.47
CA THR A 437 -10.48 -22.05 -35.40
C THR A 437 -10.01 -21.13 -36.52
N ALA A 438 -10.85 -20.18 -36.94
CA ALA A 438 -10.45 -19.15 -37.91
C ALA A 438 -9.32 -18.24 -37.38
N LEU A 439 -9.17 -18.15 -36.05
CA LEU A 439 -8.15 -17.32 -35.41
C LEU A 439 -6.72 -17.80 -35.71
N LEU A 440 -6.51 -19.09 -36.02
CA LEU A 440 -5.19 -19.59 -36.42
C LEU A 440 -4.68 -18.91 -37.70
N ALA A 441 -5.58 -18.51 -38.59
CA ALA A 441 -5.26 -17.81 -39.84
C ALA A 441 -5.12 -16.29 -39.68
N SER A 442 -5.16 -15.76 -38.44
CA SER A 442 -5.00 -14.33 -38.17
C SER A 442 -3.73 -13.77 -38.82
N LYS A 443 -3.82 -12.54 -39.33
CA LYS A 443 -2.71 -11.83 -39.99
C LYS A 443 -1.79 -11.13 -38.99
N VAL A 444 -2.25 -10.91 -37.75
CA VAL A 444 -1.46 -10.31 -36.66
C VAL A 444 -1.66 -11.11 -35.39
N TYR A 445 -0.59 -11.28 -34.62
CA TYR A 445 -0.63 -11.74 -33.23
C TYR A 445 0.06 -10.72 -32.34
N HIS A 446 -0.64 -10.26 -31.30
CA HIS A 446 -0.08 -9.42 -30.24
C HIS A 446 0.05 -10.27 -28.98
N TYR A 447 1.25 -10.30 -28.42
CA TYR A 447 1.56 -11.01 -27.19
C TYR A 447 2.03 -10.02 -26.11
N LEU A 448 1.48 -10.18 -24.91
CA LEU A 448 2.03 -9.66 -23.67
C LEU A 448 2.68 -10.84 -22.93
N ALA A 449 4.00 -10.90 -22.93
CA ALA A 449 4.74 -12.07 -22.46
C ALA A 449 6.14 -11.71 -21.97
N THR A 450 6.70 -12.55 -21.10
CA THR A 450 8.13 -12.49 -20.76
C THR A 450 8.99 -12.87 -21.99
N PRO A 451 10.29 -12.51 -22.03
CA PRO A 451 11.18 -12.91 -23.13
C PRO A 451 11.22 -14.44 -23.35
N GLN A 452 11.25 -15.22 -22.27
CA GLN A 452 11.32 -16.68 -22.33
C GLN A 452 10.05 -17.31 -22.90
N GLU A 453 8.89 -16.80 -22.49
CA GLU A 453 7.58 -17.22 -23.02
C GLU A 453 7.43 -16.82 -24.48
N MET A 454 7.79 -15.57 -24.82
CA MET A 454 7.62 -15.03 -26.17
C MET A 454 8.38 -15.85 -27.22
N LYS A 455 9.63 -16.26 -26.93
CA LYS A 455 10.39 -17.17 -27.81
C LYS A 455 9.62 -18.47 -28.10
N THR A 456 8.98 -19.03 -27.08
CA THR A 456 8.17 -20.25 -27.20
C THR A 456 6.90 -19.99 -28.00
N HIS A 457 6.20 -18.88 -27.75
CA HIS A 457 4.99 -18.49 -28.47
C HIS A 457 5.23 -18.32 -29.98
N VAL A 458 6.31 -17.62 -30.38
CA VAL A 458 6.66 -17.47 -31.81
C VAL A 458 6.89 -18.82 -32.48
N LEU A 459 7.68 -19.69 -31.88
CA LEU A 459 7.98 -21.01 -32.45
C LEU A 459 6.73 -21.87 -32.56
N ASN A 460 5.89 -21.88 -31.52
CA ASN A 460 4.66 -22.65 -31.49
C ASN A 460 3.65 -22.19 -32.54
N ILE A 461 3.40 -20.87 -32.65
CA ILE A 461 2.38 -20.37 -33.57
C ILE A 461 2.79 -20.56 -35.03
N LEU A 462 4.07 -20.38 -35.35
CA LEU A 462 4.58 -20.60 -36.71
C LEU A 462 4.52 -22.09 -37.08
N ALA A 463 4.98 -22.98 -36.20
CA ALA A 463 4.94 -24.43 -36.43
C ALA A 463 3.49 -24.95 -36.55
N LEU A 464 2.56 -24.42 -35.74
CA LEU A 464 1.15 -24.80 -35.81
C LEU A 464 0.50 -24.35 -37.13
N ARG A 465 0.79 -23.13 -37.58
CA ARG A 465 0.30 -22.60 -38.87
C ARG A 465 0.85 -23.40 -40.05
N GLU A 466 2.14 -23.72 -40.04
CA GLU A 466 2.78 -24.53 -41.08
C GLU A 466 2.12 -25.92 -41.19
N LYS A 467 1.87 -26.58 -40.06
CA LYS A 467 1.19 -27.89 -40.02
C LYS A 467 -0.22 -27.87 -40.59
N GLU A 468 -0.92 -26.75 -40.50
CA GLU A 468 -2.28 -26.56 -41.03
C GLU A 468 -2.26 -25.89 -42.42
N GLY A 469 -1.10 -25.82 -43.08
CA GLY A 469 -0.95 -25.32 -44.46
C GLY A 469 -1.00 -23.81 -44.61
N ILE A 470 -0.88 -23.04 -43.52
CA ILE A 470 -0.90 -21.57 -43.53
C ILE A 470 0.54 -21.05 -43.59
N LEU A 471 1.02 -20.79 -44.81
CA LEU A 471 2.43 -20.47 -45.07
C LEU A 471 2.78 -18.98 -44.94
N ASP A 472 1.79 -18.09 -45.00
CA ASP A 472 2.02 -16.66 -44.78
C ASP A 472 2.50 -16.40 -43.35
N ARG A 473 3.65 -15.74 -43.18
CA ARG A 473 4.11 -15.27 -41.87
C ARG A 473 3.18 -14.16 -41.36
N PRO A 474 2.59 -14.28 -40.17
CA PRO A 474 1.81 -13.20 -39.57
C PRO A 474 2.73 -12.10 -39.02
N LEU A 475 2.22 -10.89 -38.87
CA LEU A 475 2.87 -9.85 -38.09
C LEU A 475 2.83 -10.23 -36.61
N ILE A 476 3.99 -10.27 -35.95
CA ILE A 476 4.09 -10.54 -34.51
C ILE A 476 4.50 -9.26 -33.79
N ILE A 477 3.61 -8.78 -32.93
CA ILE A 477 3.84 -7.62 -32.06
C ILE A 477 4.06 -8.13 -30.64
N TRP A 478 5.17 -7.72 -30.03
CA TRP A 478 5.50 -8.10 -28.66
C TRP A 478 5.51 -6.89 -27.74
N GLU A 479 4.67 -6.96 -26.71
CA GLU A 479 4.72 -6.12 -25.52
C GLU A 479 5.38 -6.92 -24.39
N PRO A 480 6.52 -6.47 -23.83
CA PRO A 480 7.17 -7.18 -22.75
C PRO A 480 6.31 -7.12 -21.47
N ALA A 481 6.21 -8.24 -20.76
CA ALA A 481 5.50 -8.27 -19.49
C ALA A 481 6.21 -7.37 -18.46
N PRO A 482 5.51 -6.44 -17.77
CA PRO A 482 6.15 -5.43 -16.92
C PRO A 482 7.11 -6.00 -15.86
N LEU A 483 6.74 -7.10 -15.20
CA LEU A 483 7.57 -7.74 -14.17
C LEU A 483 8.85 -8.38 -14.71
N SER A 484 8.93 -8.62 -16.03
CA SER A 484 10.12 -9.14 -16.70
C SER A 484 11.08 -8.05 -17.16
N CYS A 485 10.67 -6.79 -17.16
CA CYS A 485 11.49 -5.65 -17.57
C CYS A 485 12.52 -5.30 -16.48
N LYS A 486 13.62 -6.05 -16.45
CA LYS A 486 14.70 -5.93 -15.46
C LYS A 486 16.06 -6.08 -16.15
N PRO A 487 17.15 -5.54 -15.57
CA PRO A 487 18.49 -5.68 -16.13
C PRO A 487 18.89 -7.14 -16.36
N GLU A 488 18.50 -8.05 -15.46
CA GLU A 488 18.82 -9.49 -15.59
C GLU A 488 18.21 -10.13 -16.85
N ASN A 489 17.12 -9.57 -17.38
CA ASN A 489 16.43 -10.10 -18.56
C ASN A 489 16.78 -9.36 -19.85
N LEU A 490 17.62 -8.31 -19.81
CA LEU A 490 17.92 -7.49 -20.98
C LEU A 490 18.49 -8.32 -22.14
N GLU A 491 19.46 -9.19 -21.89
CA GLU A 491 20.09 -10.03 -22.92
C GLU A 491 19.06 -10.96 -23.59
N ALA A 492 18.29 -11.70 -22.78
CA ALA A 492 17.22 -12.55 -23.28
C ALA A 492 16.16 -11.77 -24.07
N CYS A 493 15.89 -10.52 -23.66
CA CYS A 493 14.95 -9.64 -24.36
C CYS A 493 15.49 -9.20 -25.72
N LEU A 494 16.77 -8.82 -25.81
CA LEU A 494 17.41 -8.43 -27.07
C LEU A 494 17.42 -9.58 -28.08
N GLU A 495 17.73 -10.80 -27.62
CA GLU A 495 17.67 -12.00 -28.47
C GLU A 495 16.25 -12.31 -28.95
N THR A 496 15.27 -12.20 -28.05
CA THR A 496 13.88 -12.52 -28.37
C THR A 496 13.26 -11.48 -29.30
N ALA A 497 13.67 -10.21 -29.20
CA ALA A 497 13.19 -9.14 -30.05
C ALA A 497 13.54 -9.35 -31.54
N ALA A 498 14.58 -10.13 -31.84
CA ALA A 498 14.92 -10.52 -33.21
C ALA A 498 13.90 -11.50 -33.85
N LEU A 499 13.04 -12.14 -33.04
CA LEU A 499 12.05 -13.12 -33.51
C LEU A 499 10.69 -12.50 -33.87
N VAL A 500 10.46 -11.24 -33.48
CA VAL A 500 9.17 -10.54 -33.59
C VAL A 500 9.30 -9.33 -34.51
N ASP A 501 8.24 -8.99 -35.22
CA ASP A 501 8.27 -7.92 -36.23
C ASP A 501 8.22 -6.52 -35.60
N VAL A 502 7.55 -6.40 -34.44
CA VAL A 502 7.47 -5.14 -33.67
C VAL A 502 7.72 -5.41 -32.19
N PHE A 503 8.70 -4.71 -31.61
CA PHE A 503 8.93 -4.67 -30.17
C PHE A 503 8.36 -3.37 -29.59
N SER A 504 7.40 -3.47 -28.67
CA SER A 504 6.65 -2.30 -28.16
C SER A 504 6.58 -2.23 -26.63
N PRO A 505 7.70 -1.88 -25.96
CA PRO A 505 7.68 -1.54 -24.55
C PRO A 505 6.96 -0.20 -24.32
N ASN A 506 6.48 0.01 -23.10
CA ASN A 506 6.29 1.37 -22.62
C ASN A 506 7.63 1.99 -22.16
N HIS A 507 7.70 3.31 -22.04
CA HIS A 507 8.94 4.00 -21.66
C HIS A 507 9.48 3.64 -20.25
N LEU A 508 8.62 3.23 -19.31
CA LEU A 508 9.02 2.78 -17.97
C LEU A 508 9.68 1.40 -18.05
N GLU A 509 9.04 0.47 -18.75
CA GLU A 509 9.57 -0.87 -19.05
C GLU A 509 10.93 -0.78 -19.75
N LEU A 510 11.05 0.14 -20.72
CA LEU A 510 12.28 0.38 -21.45
C LEU A 510 13.41 0.85 -20.53
N ALA A 511 13.16 1.82 -19.64
CA ALA A 511 14.15 2.29 -18.68
C ALA A 511 14.57 1.18 -17.69
N ALA A 512 13.60 0.38 -17.25
CA ALA A 512 13.81 -0.70 -16.28
C ALA A 512 14.76 -1.79 -16.81
N PHE A 513 14.72 -2.12 -18.12
CA PHE A 513 15.71 -3.02 -18.73
C PHE A 513 17.16 -2.54 -18.60
N PHE A 514 17.39 -1.23 -18.48
CA PHE A 514 18.72 -0.66 -18.32
C PHE A 514 19.06 -0.27 -16.88
N GLY A 515 18.20 -0.63 -15.91
CA GLY A 515 18.38 -0.27 -14.51
C GLY A 515 18.31 1.25 -14.27
N GLN A 516 17.67 1.97 -15.19
CA GLN A 516 17.52 3.42 -15.11
C GLN A 516 16.17 3.77 -14.49
N SER A 517 16.13 4.91 -13.78
CA SER A 517 14.87 5.49 -13.34
C SER A 517 14.05 5.94 -14.57
N PRO A 518 12.70 5.84 -14.51
CA PRO A 518 11.83 6.44 -15.51
C PRO A 518 12.20 7.88 -15.82
N THR A 519 12.17 8.24 -17.10
CA THR A 519 12.46 9.60 -17.56
C THR A 519 11.43 10.06 -18.58
N PRO A 520 10.93 11.31 -18.49
CA PRO A 520 10.11 11.91 -19.54
C PRO A 520 10.95 12.44 -20.71
N ASP A 521 12.29 12.41 -20.63
CA ASP A 521 13.18 12.92 -21.68
C ASP A 521 13.08 12.07 -22.95
N ARG A 522 12.48 12.65 -23.98
CA ARG A 522 12.31 12.06 -25.31
C ARG A 522 13.63 11.65 -25.97
N SER A 523 14.72 12.36 -25.68
CA SER A 523 16.04 12.06 -26.24
C SER A 523 16.59 10.78 -25.63
N GLU A 524 16.45 10.61 -24.32
CA GLU A 524 16.88 9.41 -23.62
C GLU A 524 16.02 8.20 -23.98
N ILE A 525 14.69 8.36 -24.03
CA ILE A 525 13.78 7.30 -24.48
C ILE A 525 14.15 6.82 -25.89
N ALA A 526 14.38 7.75 -26.83
CA ALA A 526 14.79 7.41 -28.20
C ALA A 526 16.16 6.70 -28.25
N ARG A 527 17.10 7.13 -27.41
CA ARG A 527 18.43 6.50 -27.29
C ARG A 527 18.33 5.06 -26.80
N LEU A 528 17.49 4.78 -25.79
CA LEU A 528 17.27 3.43 -25.28
C LEU A 528 16.58 2.55 -26.32
N GLY A 529 15.57 3.07 -27.03
CA GLY A 529 14.92 2.37 -28.14
C GLY A 529 15.89 1.99 -29.26
N SER A 530 16.80 2.91 -29.60
CA SER A 530 17.81 2.69 -30.62
C SER A 530 18.74 1.53 -30.30
N LYS A 531 18.99 1.23 -29.02
CA LYS A 531 19.78 0.06 -28.61
C LYS A 531 19.09 -1.26 -28.95
N PHE A 532 17.77 -1.34 -28.76
CA PHE A 532 16.99 -2.52 -29.15
C PHE A 532 16.96 -2.67 -30.67
N LEU A 533 16.73 -1.58 -31.42
CA LEU A 533 16.76 -1.68 -32.88
C LEU A 533 18.14 -2.13 -33.38
N ALA A 534 19.22 -1.61 -32.81
CA ALA A 534 20.60 -1.99 -33.15
C ALA A 534 20.95 -3.44 -32.79
N SER A 535 20.21 -4.08 -31.87
CA SER A 535 20.39 -5.50 -31.55
C SER A 535 19.71 -6.45 -32.56
N GLY A 536 19.02 -5.91 -33.58
CA GLY A 536 18.46 -6.68 -34.68
C GLY A 536 16.99 -7.06 -34.51
N VAL A 537 16.14 -6.15 -34.01
CA VAL A 537 14.69 -6.36 -33.92
C VAL A 537 14.12 -6.77 -35.29
N GLY A 538 13.26 -7.79 -35.31
CA GLY A 538 12.65 -8.32 -36.53
C GLY A 538 13.47 -9.38 -37.27
N PRO A 539 12.81 -10.24 -38.06
CA PRO A 539 13.50 -11.13 -38.98
C PRO A 539 14.48 -10.34 -39.86
N GLU A 540 15.73 -10.80 -39.93
CA GLU A 540 16.83 -10.12 -40.66
C GLU A 540 17.13 -8.69 -40.18
N GLY A 541 16.71 -8.31 -38.96
CA GLY A 541 16.92 -6.96 -38.41
C GLY A 541 16.07 -5.87 -39.08
N LYS A 542 14.97 -6.23 -39.73
CA LYS A 542 14.09 -5.32 -40.48
C LYS A 542 12.81 -4.91 -39.71
N GLY A 543 12.75 -5.22 -38.42
CA GLY A 543 11.60 -4.91 -37.58
C GLY A 543 11.54 -3.44 -37.13
N ALA A 544 10.62 -3.16 -36.22
CA ALA A 544 10.43 -1.84 -35.66
C ALA A 544 10.38 -1.86 -34.13
N VAL A 545 10.84 -0.77 -33.52
CA VAL A 545 10.66 -0.46 -32.10
C VAL A 545 9.60 0.63 -31.99
N VAL A 546 8.56 0.37 -31.19
CA VAL A 546 7.46 1.33 -30.96
C VAL A 546 7.32 1.57 -29.47
N ILE A 547 7.87 2.66 -28.96
CA ILE A 547 7.84 2.96 -27.53
C ILE A 547 6.58 3.75 -27.20
N ARG A 548 5.75 3.21 -26.31
CA ARG A 548 4.55 3.88 -25.79
C ARG A 548 4.94 4.77 -24.61
N ALA A 549 4.83 6.08 -24.76
CA ALA A 549 5.31 7.07 -23.80
C ALA A 549 4.20 7.88 -23.12
N GLY A 550 2.99 7.35 -23.04
CA GLY A 550 1.86 7.98 -22.33
C GLY A 550 1.57 9.39 -22.83
N GLU A 551 1.62 10.37 -21.93
CA GLU A 551 1.46 11.80 -22.21
C GLU A 551 2.50 12.37 -23.20
N ASN A 552 3.63 11.69 -23.39
CA ASN A 552 4.64 12.08 -24.38
C ASN A 552 4.31 11.56 -25.79
N GLY A 553 3.26 10.75 -25.94
CA GLY A 553 2.86 10.12 -27.19
C GLY A 553 3.59 8.80 -27.42
N CYS A 554 4.17 8.62 -28.60
CA CYS A 554 4.96 7.43 -28.91
C CYS A 554 6.17 7.74 -29.79
N PHE A 555 7.22 6.95 -29.62
CA PHE A 555 8.40 6.97 -30.48
C PHE A 555 8.40 5.74 -31.39
N VAL A 556 8.59 5.96 -32.68
CA VAL A 556 8.57 4.91 -33.71
C VAL A 556 9.90 4.90 -34.43
N GLN A 557 10.54 3.73 -34.48
CA GLN A 557 11.84 3.58 -35.10
C GLN A 557 11.95 2.26 -35.89
N SER A 558 12.52 2.33 -37.09
CA SER A 558 12.98 1.22 -37.91
C SER A 558 14.27 1.60 -38.61
N CYS A 559 14.81 0.74 -39.48
CA CYS A 559 16.01 1.04 -40.25
C CYS A 559 15.88 2.25 -41.20
N THR A 560 14.65 2.62 -41.59
CA THR A 560 14.38 3.74 -42.52
C THR A 560 13.63 4.90 -41.88
N THR A 561 13.17 4.75 -40.65
CA THR A 561 12.23 5.69 -40.02
C THR A 561 12.63 5.92 -38.57
N SER A 562 12.59 7.17 -38.10
CA SER A 562 12.79 7.52 -36.70
C SER A 562 12.02 8.79 -36.38
N ARG A 563 10.94 8.68 -35.61
CA ARG A 563 10.04 9.82 -35.39
C ARG A 563 9.24 9.72 -34.09
N TRP A 564 9.07 10.87 -33.44
CA TRP A 564 8.11 11.06 -32.36
C TRP A 564 6.75 11.45 -32.93
N LEU A 565 5.71 10.80 -32.42
CA LEU A 565 4.33 11.21 -32.61
C LEU A 565 3.77 11.70 -31.26
N PRO A 566 3.10 12.86 -31.21
CA PRO A 566 2.50 13.39 -30.00
C PRO A 566 1.31 12.52 -29.54
N PRO A 567 0.86 12.64 -28.27
CA PRO A 567 -0.38 12.01 -27.85
C PRO A 567 -1.59 12.63 -28.58
N PHE A 568 -2.72 11.90 -28.63
CA PHE A 568 -3.97 12.46 -29.13
C PHE A 568 -4.48 13.58 -28.21
N TYR A 569 -4.46 13.36 -26.90
CA TYR A 569 -4.79 14.38 -25.90
C TYR A 569 -3.51 15.02 -25.38
N LYS A 570 -3.41 16.35 -25.49
CA LYS A 570 -2.33 17.16 -24.89
C LYS A 570 -2.93 18.00 -23.78
N ALA A 571 -2.20 18.17 -22.68
CA ALA A 571 -2.58 19.10 -21.64
C ALA A 571 -2.41 20.54 -22.17
N ASP A 572 -3.36 21.42 -21.85
CA ASP A 572 -3.23 22.84 -22.14
C ASP A 572 -2.22 23.50 -21.20
N ILE A 573 -1.69 24.67 -21.58
CA ILE A 573 -0.71 25.39 -20.77
C ILE A 573 -1.34 25.76 -19.43
N GLY A 574 -0.87 25.12 -18.35
CA GLY A 574 -1.36 25.33 -16.99
C GLY A 574 -2.31 24.25 -16.47
N GLU A 575 -2.63 23.22 -17.26
CA GLU A 575 -3.39 22.04 -16.81
C GLU A 575 -2.46 20.84 -16.54
N GLU A 576 -2.72 20.10 -15.46
CA GLU A 576 -1.94 18.90 -15.10
C GLU A 576 -2.30 17.68 -15.95
N GLN A 577 -3.52 17.61 -16.52
CA GLN A 577 -3.97 16.50 -17.36
C GLN A 577 -5.06 16.99 -18.34
N PRO A 578 -5.14 16.46 -19.59
CA PRO A 578 -6.21 16.84 -20.50
C PRO A 578 -7.58 16.45 -19.95
N ALA A 579 -8.54 17.37 -19.97
CA ALA A 579 -9.89 17.20 -19.37
C ALA A 579 -10.67 15.95 -19.84
N LYS A 580 -10.34 15.39 -21.00
CA LYS A 580 -10.98 14.17 -21.54
C LYS A 580 -10.29 12.86 -21.16
N VAL A 581 -9.14 12.89 -20.48
CA VAL A 581 -8.46 11.66 -20.04
C VAL A 581 -8.95 11.28 -18.65
N VAL A 582 -9.71 10.18 -18.57
CA VAL A 582 -10.32 9.64 -17.34
C VAL A 582 -9.53 8.46 -16.79
N ASP A 583 -9.18 7.48 -17.65
CA ASP A 583 -8.49 6.25 -17.22
C ASP A 583 -7.52 5.74 -18.31
N PRO A 584 -6.21 5.64 -18.05
CA PRO A 584 -5.26 5.08 -19.01
C PRO A 584 -5.24 3.56 -19.06
N THR A 585 -6.02 2.87 -18.23
CA THR A 585 -6.08 1.40 -18.22
C THR A 585 -6.56 0.87 -19.57
N GLY A 586 -5.80 -0.06 -20.15
CA GLY A 586 -6.13 -0.64 -21.45
C GLY A 586 -5.76 0.21 -22.67
N ALA A 587 -5.36 1.49 -22.50
CA ALA A 587 -4.95 2.35 -23.60
C ALA A 587 -3.76 1.79 -24.38
N GLY A 588 -2.82 1.12 -23.69
CA GLY A 588 -1.71 0.43 -24.32
C GLY A 588 -2.11 -0.74 -25.22
N ASN A 589 -3.11 -1.53 -24.81
CA ASN A 589 -3.65 -2.63 -25.62
C ASN A 589 -4.46 -2.09 -26.80
N ALA A 590 -5.26 -1.06 -26.57
CA ALA A 590 -5.99 -0.36 -27.64
C ALA A 590 -5.02 0.23 -28.67
N PHE A 591 -3.90 0.82 -28.23
CA PHE A 591 -2.84 1.29 -29.10
C PHE A 591 -2.31 0.18 -30.02
N LEU A 592 -1.94 -0.97 -29.45
CA LEU A 592 -1.36 -2.07 -30.22
C LEU A 592 -2.38 -2.75 -31.16
N GLY A 593 -3.65 -2.81 -30.75
CA GLY A 593 -4.75 -3.23 -31.62
C GLY A 593 -4.96 -2.28 -32.81
N GLY A 594 -4.98 -0.97 -32.56
CA GLY A 594 -5.05 0.06 -33.61
C GLY A 594 -3.85 0.01 -34.54
N TYR A 595 -2.65 -0.14 -33.97
CA TYR A 595 -1.40 -0.29 -34.71
C TYR A 595 -1.44 -1.49 -35.67
N ALA A 596 -1.89 -2.66 -35.19
CA ALA A 596 -2.03 -3.85 -36.01
C ALA A 596 -2.92 -3.62 -37.26
N ILE A 597 -4.07 -2.96 -37.08
CA ILE A 597 -4.98 -2.64 -38.18
C ILE A 597 -4.36 -1.62 -39.13
N GLY A 598 -3.74 -0.56 -38.60
CA GLY A 598 -3.07 0.46 -39.41
C GLY A 598 -1.96 -0.14 -40.26
N TYR A 599 -1.13 -1.01 -39.68
CA TYR A 599 -0.04 -1.69 -40.39
C TYR A 599 -0.56 -2.50 -41.59
N LEU A 600 -1.63 -3.27 -41.41
CA LEU A 600 -2.23 -4.06 -42.48
C LEU A 600 -2.87 -3.18 -43.57
N GLN A 601 -3.66 -2.16 -43.18
CA GLN A 601 -4.35 -1.29 -44.13
C GLN A 601 -3.39 -0.41 -44.93
N ARG A 602 -2.22 -0.10 -44.36
CA ARG A 602 -1.23 0.83 -44.92
C ARG A 602 0.01 0.11 -45.44
N LYS A 603 -0.10 -1.18 -45.71
CA LYS A 603 0.93 -2.00 -46.37
C LYS A 603 2.30 -1.93 -45.66
N GLY A 604 2.28 -1.93 -44.33
CA GLY A 604 3.49 -1.94 -43.50
C GLY A 604 4.06 -0.58 -43.13
N ASP A 605 3.36 0.53 -43.40
CA ASP A 605 3.76 1.84 -42.90
C ASP A 605 3.61 1.93 -41.37
N ILE A 606 4.75 1.91 -40.67
CA ILE A 606 4.81 1.90 -39.21
C ILE A 606 4.43 3.24 -38.57
N LEU A 607 4.62 4.37 -39.27
CA LEU A 607 4.22 5.68 -38.75
C LEU A 607 2.72 5.81 -38.82
N GLU A 608 2.15 5.42 -39.97
CA GLU A 608 0.71 5.45 -40.11
C GLU A 608 0.04 4.41 -39.19
N ALA A 609 0.65 3.24 -38.99
CA ALA A 609 0.21 2.30 -37.97
C ALA A 609 0.18 2.93 -36.57
N ALA A 610 1.22 3.67 -36.18
CA ALA A 610 1.25 4.36 -34.89
C ALA A 610 0.20 5.49 -34.78
N CYS A 611 -0.16 6.16 -35.88
CA CYS A 611 -1.30 7.09 -35.90
C CYS A 611 -2.61 6.39 -35.56
N TYR A 612 -2.86 5.21 -36.15
CA TYR A 612 -4.02 4.39 -35.81
C TYR A 612 -4.00 3.95 -34.34
N GLY A 613 -2.82 3.58 -33.83
CA GLY A 613 -2.64 3.24 -32.42
C GLY A 613 -2.96 4.39 -31.48
N SER A 614 -2.44 5.60 -31.74
CA SER A 614 -2.74 6.80 -30.95
C SER A 614 -4.23 7.13 -30.92
N VAL A 615 -4.91 6.98 -32.04
CA VAL A 615 -6.37 7.22 -32.14
C VAL A 615 -7.15 6.14 -31.39
N ALA A 616 -6.80 4.86 -31.54
CA ALA A 616 -7.46 3.79 -30.80
C ALA A 616 -7.30 3.95 -29.28
N ALA A 617 -6.10 4.29 -28.82
CA ALA A 617 -5.82 4.58 -27.41
C ALA A 617 -6.66 5.76 -26.89
N SER A 618 -6.91 6.78 -27.71
CA SER A 618 -7.69 7.96 -27.30
C SER A 618 -9.11 7.63 -26.83
N PHE A 619 -9.76 6.62 -27.40
CA PHE A 619 -11.10 6.20 -26.99
C PHE A 619 -11.07 5.48 -25.64
N ALA A 620 -10.06 4.63 -25.42
CA ALA A 620 -9.88 3.94 -24.14
C ALA A 620 -9.59 4.92 -22.99
N LEU A 621 -8.94 6.04 -23.29
CA LEU A 621 -8.59 7.07 -22.29
C LEU A 621 -9.80 7.82 -21.72
N GLU A 622 -10.94 7.84 -22.41
CA GLU A 622 -12.08 8.73 -22.08
C GLU A 622 -13.01 8.21 -20.98
N GLN A 623 -12.85 6.96 -20.57
CA GLN A 623 -13.74 6.34 -19.58
C GLN A 623 -13.07 5.18 -18.85
N VAL A 624 -13.62 4.83 -17.69
CA VAL A 624 -13.26 3.58 -17.01
C VAL A 624 -13.91 2.41 -17.75
N GLY A 625 -13.10 1.44 -18.18
CA GLY A 625 -13.56 0.25 -18.88
C GLY A 625 -13.53 0.38 -20.41
N MET A 626 -14.23 -0.52 -21.10
CA MET A 626 -14.19 -0.57 -22.57
C MET A 626 -14.97 0.59 -23.19
N PRO A 627 -14.48 1.22 -24.28
CA PRO A 627 -15.22 2.25 -25.03
C PRO A 627 -16.61 1.77 -25.48
N GLU A 628 -17.60 2.67 -25.45
CA GLU A 628 -18.98 2.36 -25.83
C GLU A 628 -19.13 2.38 -27.35
N ARG A 629 -19.54 1.24 -27.92
CA ARG A 629 -19.81 1.13 -29.37
C ARG A 629 -21.28 1.42 -29.66
N SER A 630 -21.54 2.38 -30.53
CA SER A 630 -22.86 2.71 -31.06
C SER A 630 -22.87 2.76 -32.59
N ASN A 631 -24.06 2.83 -33.19
CA ASN A 631 -24.23 2.97 -34.62
C ASN A 631 -25.30 4.03 -34.90
N GLU A 632 -24.92 5.12 -35.56
CA GLU A 632 -25.82 6.19 -35.97
C GLU A 632 -25.74 6.36 -37.48
N GLY A 633 -26.88 6.25 -38.17
CA GLY A 633 -26.94 6.45 -39.62
C GLY A 633 -26.11 5.46 -40.46
N GLY A 634 -25.70 4.32 -39.90
CA GLY A 634 -24.84 3.33 -40.57
C GLY A 634 -23.34 3.54 -40.33
N GLU A 635 -22.94 4.58 -39.58
CA GLU A 635 -21.57 4.81 -39.14
C GLU A 635 -21.34 4.18 -37.76
N GLU A 636 -20.24 3.42 -37.61
CA GLU A 636 -19.82 2.90 -36.30
C GLU A 636 -19.12 4.00 -35.50
N LEU A 637 -19.63 4.26 -34.30
CA LEU A 637 -19.12 5.27 -33.39
C LEU A 637 -18.59 4.62 -32.10
N TRP A 638 -17.56 5.23 -31.55
CA TRP A 638 -16.92 4.85 -30.29
C TRP A 638 -16.95 6.07 -29.36
N ASN A 639 -17.59 5.94 -28.21
CA ASN A 639 -17.91 7.05 -27.31
C ASN A 639 -18.61 8.22 -28.04
N GLY A 640 -19.47 7.89 -29.02
CA GLY A 640 -20.19 8.87 -29.85
C GLY A 640 -19.36 9.54 -30.94
N GLU A 641 -18.11 9.12 -31.18
CA GLU A 641 -17.23 9.71 -32.21
C GLU A 641 -16.75 8.67 -33.23
N SER A 642 -16.54 9.11 -34.47
CA SER A 642 -16.06 8.29 -35.58
C SER A 642 -14.54 8.14 -35.53
N VAL A 643 -14.06 6.90 -35.62
CA VAL A 643 -12.62 6.59 -35.71
C VAL A 643 -11.99 7.28 -36.93
N VAL A 644 -12.72 7.36 -38.04
CA VAL A 644 -12.23 7.98 -39.29
C VAL A 644 -12.06 9.49 -39.12
N ARG A 645 -13.05 10.16 -38.52
CA ARG A 645 -12.98 11.60 -38.24
C ARG A 645 -11.84 11.92 -37.28
N ARG A 646 -11.72 11.14 -36.21
CA ARG A 646 -10.64 11.31 -35.22
C ARG A 646 -9.25 11.06 -35.80
N LEU A 647 -9.11 10.12 -36.73
CA LEU A 647 -7.86 9.89 -37.45
C LEU A 647 -7.51 11.04 -38.40
N GLN A 648 -8.49 11.61 -39.10
CA GLN A 648 -8.28 12.81 -39.93
C GLN A 648 -7.83 14.01 -39.08
N GLU A 649 -8.49 14.23 -37.95
CA GLU A 649 -8.13 15.28 -37.00
C GLU A 649 -6.70 15.11 -36.47
N TYR A 650 -6.34 13.89 -36.08
CA TYR A 650 -5.00 13.58 -35.58
C TYR A 650 -3.94 13.82 -36.66
N ARG A 651 -4.18 13.41 -37.91
CA ARG A 651 -3.26 13.65 -39.05
C ARG A 651 -3.09 15.13 -39.36
N ALA A 652 -4.18 15.89 -39.41
CA ALA A 652 -4.11 17.33 -39.62
C ALA A 652 -3.23 18.01 -38.55
N ARG A 653 -3.31 17.55 -37.30
CA ARG A 653 -2.42 18.02 -36.23
C ARG A 653 -0.96 17.60 -36.41
N GLN A 654 -0.67 16.44 -37.01
CA GLN A 654 0.70 16.03 -37.34
C GLN A 654 1.31 16.88 -38.46
N GLU A 655 0.52 17.33 -39.42
CA GLU A 655 0.97 18.19 -40.52
C GLU A 655 1.35 19.59 -40.02
N LEU A 656 0.62 20.11 -39.03
CA LEU A 656 0.93 21.41 -38.40
C LEU A 656 2.17 21.41 -37.50
N LEU A 657 2.68 20.22 -37.13
CA LEU A 657 3.87 20.04 -36.28
C LEU A 657 5.13 19.68 -37.07
N GLN A 658 5.02 19.55 -38.40
CA GLN A 658 6.12 19.40 -39.35
C GLN A 658 6.51 20.75 -39.92
#